data_AF-A0A1A7XF48-F1
#
_entry.id   AF-A0A1A7XF48-F1
#
_cell.length_a   1.000
_cell.length_b   1.000
_cell.length_c   1.000
_cell.angle_alpha   90.00
_cell.angle_beta   90.00
_cell.angle_gamma   90.00
#
_symmetry.space_group_name_H-M   'P 1'
#
loop_
_entity.id
_entity.type
_entity.pdbx_description
1 polymer ?
#
loop_
_entity_poly.entity_id
_entity_poly.type
_entity_poly.pdbx_seq_one_letter_code
_entity_poly.pdbx_strand_id
1 'polypeptide(L)'
;MKLFVSEGNPHCLKVLAALEVTGVHCGVQYVNHEEKVVPFLSRPTLPALILPTGQHLFSSNAICRYFFEANGQECNDLSNQWLEWETTVLQPTLHQALHMAVVQGKGSEVSGVLQSPLNFLDQSLSKGDMPHLTGESVSVADVILWAALYPVLSDSSLALGEHKSVRAWFDRVAAMHGCQSAAEKVLQGKGLQAMKSYMQKQPVPQSFQCRDTPPCNSSPAEGEEGERVVSEEEMEAAALTWRTGLTACSLSTEKQHPILPEEGTRNILLTSALPYVNNVPHLGNIIGCVLSADVFSRYGRLRGWNLLFVCGTDEYGTATENKAREEGLTPQQICDKYHAVHASIYKWFQIDFDFFGRTTTEKQTEIAQDIFWRLHKNGFLVEDTVEQLRCEHCQRFLADRFVEGTCPHCSYPEARGDQCDKCGRLINAVELREPQCKVCRQTPIIRSSKHLFLDLPKLESQLEQWLEKSTSTGDWTLNAKQITRSWIRDGLKPRCITRDLQWGTPVPHPDFKEKVFYVWFDAPIGYLSITANYTDEWEKWWKNPQQVELYNFMAKDNVPFHSVVFPCSLLGAQDNYTLVNHLVATEYLNYEDTKFSKSRGVGVFGDMAKDTGIPSDVWRFYLLYVRPEGQDSAFSWADMALKNNSELLNNLGNFINRAGMFVSKFFEGCVPVMDLQREEKKLLALVGWELQQYIQVMDKVKIRDALKHILNISRHGNQYIQVNEPWKKIKGGESDRQRAGTVTGVSVNIACLLSVMLLPYMPSVSQTIRDQLNAPQSCIGTMLQGTGTFVCALSAGHRIGTVSPLFQKLEADQIEALKKRFGGQQPEDEASNTKKPSQSSVSTQPAPPAPVEVKVVVGEDPEKAKQLTKAVAEQGEKVRALKAQKAEKDVIAAEVSKLLDLKRQLALAEGKNPEPAPQKGKKK
;
A
#
# COMPACT_ATOMS: atom_id res chain seq x y z
N MET A 1 14.13 -37.49 8.17
CA MET A 1 12.91 -36.86 7.61
C MET A 1 11.97 -37.96 7.16
N LYS A 2 10.66 -37.72 7.24
CA LYS A 2 9.62 -38.65 6.74
C LYS A 2 8.68 -37.91 5.79
N LEU A 3 8.61 -38.34 4.54
CA LEU A 3 7.75 -37.79 3.50
C LEU A 3 6.53 -38.70 3.35
N PHE A 4 5.34 -38.14 3.48
CA PHE A 4 4.07 -38.81 3.31
C PHE A 4 3.46 -38.41 1.97
N VAL A 5 3.13 -39.42 1.15
CA VAL A 5 2.60 -39.26 -0.20
C VAL A 5 1.39 -40.17 -0.41
N SER A 6 0.60 -39.88 -1.43
CA SER A 6 -0.55 -40.71 -1.84
C SER A 6 -0.50 -40.95 -3.34
N GLU A 7 -0.88 -42.15 -3.76
CA GLU A 7 -0.96 -42.54 -5.18
C GLU A 7 -1.96 -41.67 -5.94
N GLY A 8 -1.71 -41.34 -7.22
CA GLY A 8 -2.65 -40.55 -8.02
C GLY A 8 -2.81 -39.08 -7.63
N ASN A 9 -2.08 -38.58 -6.63
CA ASN A 9 -2.08 -37.15 -6.27
C ASN A 9 -1.00 -36.39 -7.10
N PRO A 10 -1.37 -35.44 -7.97
CA PRO A 10 -0.43 -34.69 -8.81
C PRO A 10 0.60 -33.89 -8.00
N HIS A 11 0.27 -33.44 -6.78
CA HIS A 11 1.24 -32.74 -5.92
C HIS A 11 2.30 -33.67 -5.35
N CYS A 12 2.01 -34.97 -5.22
CA CYS A 12 3.00 -35.97 -4.79
C CYS A 12 4.07 -36.21 -5.87
N LEU A 13 3.73 -36.01 -7.16
CA LEU A 13 4.68 -36.12 -8.26
C LEU A 13 5.80 -35.08 -8.14
N LYS A 14 5.45 -33.83 -7.78
CA LYS A 14 6.44 -32.75 -7.57
C LYS A 14 7.49 -33.14 -6.53
N VAL A 15 7.04 -33.58 -5.35
CA VAL A 15 7.94 -33.84 -4.21
C VAL A 15 8.75 -35.11 -4.38
N LEU A 16 8.19 -36.14 -5.03
CA LEU A 16 8.94 -37.37 -5.34
C LEU A 16 9.99 -37.11 -6.42
N ALA A 17 9.65 -36.34 -7.46
CA ALA A 17 10.63 -35.95 -8.47
C ALA A 17 11.76 -35.11 -7.86
N ALA A 18 11.44 -34.13 -7.01
CA ALA A 18 12.45 -33.34 -6.30
C ALA A 18 13.33 -34.21 -5.39
N LEU A 19 12.74 -35.16 -4.66
CA LEU A 19 13.49 -36.07 -3.79
C LEU A 19 14.47 -36.95 -4.59
N GLU A 20 14.03 -37.54 -5.70
CA GLU A 20 14.86 -38.42 -6.54
C GLU A 20 15.93 -37.63 -7.31
N VAL A 21 15.62 -36.42 -7.77
CA VAL A 21 16.57 -35.55 -8.48
C VAL A 21 17.67 -35.03 -7.54
N THR A 22 17.32 -34.71 -6.30
CA THR A 22 18.28 -34.18 -5.31
C THR A 22 19.03 -35.27 -4.55
N GLY A 23 18.52 -36.50 -4.50
CA GLY A 23 19.15 -37.61 -3.76
C GLY A 23 19.13 -37.44 -2.24
N VAL A 24 18.34 -36.50 -1.71
CA VAL A 24 18.26 -36.23 -0.27
C VAL A 24 17.71 -37.45 0.47
N HIS A 25 18.34 -37.85 1.58
CA HIS A 25 17.90 -39.00 2.35
C HIS A 25 16.60 -38.72 3.14
N CYS A 26 15.45 -39.15 2.60
CA CYS A 26 14.15 -39.06 3.25
C CYS A 26 13.38 -40.37 3.16
N GLY A 27 12.82 -40.85 4.28
CA GLY A 27 11.95 -42.03 4.26
C GLY A 27 10.60 -41.68 3.65
N VAL A 28 10.17 -42.39 2.62
CA VAL A 28 8.87 -42.18 1.94
C VAL A 28 7.83 -43.16 2.47
N GLN A 29 6.65 -42.67 2.85
CA GLN A 29 5.51 -43.46 3.31
C GLN A 29 4.29 -43.17 2.43
N TYR A 30 3.71 -44.22 1.85
CA TYR A 30 2.47 -44.13 1.09
C TYR A 30 1.28 -44.29 2.03
N VAL A 31 0.37 -43.32 1.99
CA VAL A 31 -0.83 -43.28 2.83
C VAL A 31 -2.06 -42.99 1.97
N ASN A 32 -3.24 -43.26 2.51
CA ASN A 32 -4.51 -42.91 1.87
C ASN A 32 -4.63 -41.37 1.77
N HIS A 33 -5.31 -40.88 0.73
CA HIS A 33 -5.66 -39.46 0.57
C HIS A 33 -6.34 -38.82 1.79
N GLU A 34 -7.02 -39.63 2.61
CA GLU A 34 -7.75 -39.18 3.80
C GLU A 34 -6.91 -39.23 5.09
N GLU A 35 -5.67 -39.73 5.01
CA GLU A 35 -4.80 -39.85 6.17
C GLU A 35 -4.41 -38.46 6.71
N LYS A 36 -4.64 -38.27 8.00
CA LYS A 36 -4.35 -36.99 8.66
C LYS A 36 -2.93 -36.97 9.23
N VAL A 37 -1.95 -36.74 8.35
CA VAL A 37 -0.53 -36.66 8.72
C VAL A 37 -0.21 -35.39 9.52
N VAL A 38 -0.87 -34.27 9.22
CA VAL A 38 -0.66 -32.99 9.91
C VAL A 38 -1.82 -32.76 10.88
N PRO A 39 -1.62 -32.97 12.20
CA PRO A 39 -2.73 -33.13 13.16
C PRO A 39 -3.58 -31.86 13.35
N PHE A 40 -2.99 -30.68 13.12
CA PHE A 40 -3.62 -29.38 13.29
C PHE A 40 -4.35 -28.84 12.04
N LEU A 41 -4.26 -29.51 10.88
CA LEU A 41 -5.03 -29.11 9.71
C LEU A 41 -6.48 -29.63 9.82
N SER A 42 -7.45 -28.85 9.33
CA SER A 42 -8.87 -29.26 9.33
C SER A 42 -9.19 -30.28 8.24
N ARG A 43 -8.34 -30.40 7.21
CA ARG A 43 -8.47 -31.37 6.11
C ARG A 43 -7.18 -32.16 5.90
N PRO A 44 -7.27 -33.45 5.51
CA PRO A 44 -6.11 -34.22 5.07
C PRO A 44 -5.39 -33.47 3.95
N THR A 45 -4.08 -33.26 4.11
CA THR A 45 -3.25 -32.54 3.13
C THR A 45 -2.00 -33.38 2.85
N LEU A 46 -1.85 -33.78 1.59
CA LEU A 46 -0.71 -34.53 1.08
C LEU A 46 -0.23 -33.88 -0.22
N PRO A 47 1.10 -33.82 -0.46
CA PRO A 47 2.18 -34.41 0.34
C PRO A 47 2.47 -33.64 1.64
N ALA A 48 3.07 -34.33 2.61
CA ALA A 48 3.54 -33.73 3.86
C ALA A 48 4.92 -34.28 4.26
N LEU A 49 5.84 -33.41 4.67
CA LEU A 49 7.18 -33.75 5.15
C LEU A 49 7.29 -33.44 6.64
N ILE A 50 7.70 -34.43 7.43
CA ILE A 50 8.04 -34.27 8.84
C ILE A 50 9.56 -34.17 8.98
N LEU A 51 10.02 -33.02 9.48
CA LEU A 51 11.42 -32.75 9.76
C LEU A 51 11.88 -33.43 11.06
N PRO A 52 13.19 -33.65 11.27
CA PRO A 52 13.70 -34.23 12.51
C PRO A 52 13.33 -33.42 13.77
N THR A 53 13.09 -32.12 13.60
CA THR A 53 12.65 -31.17 14.64
C THR A 53 11.19 -31.35 15.06
N GLY A 54 10.42 -32.20 14.37
CA GLY A 54 8.97 -32.36 14.57
C GLY A 54 8.11 -31.34 13.81
N GLN A 55 8.72 -30.43 13.03
CA GLN A 55 8.01 -29.49 12.16
C GLN A 55 7.43 -30.19 10.92
N HIS A 56 6.31 -29.67 10.43
CA HIS A 56 5.59 -30.21 9.28
C HIS A 56 5.63 -29.21 8.12
N LEU A 57 6.09 -29.64 6.94
CA LEU A 57 5.89 -28.92 5.68
C LEU A 57 4.78 -29.64 4.90
N PHE A 58 3.79 -28.92 4.39
CA PHE A 58 2.63 -29.49 3.69
C PHE A 58 2.27 -28.74 2.40
N SER A 59 3.19 -27.88 1.94
CA SER A 59 3.16 -27.28 0.60
C SER A 59 4.16 -28.02 -0.28
N SER A 60 3.69 -28.51 -1.44
CA SER A 60 4.55 -29.25 -2.38
C SER A 60 5.75 -28.41 -2.84
N ASN A 61 5.54 -27.13 -3.15
CA ASN A 61 6.63 -26.23 -3.56
C ASN A 61 7.63 -25.96 -2.42
N ALA A 62 7.15 -25.81 -1.18
CA ALA A 62 8.02 -25.63 -0.02
C ALA A 62 8.86 -26.89 0.30
N ILE A 63 8.27 -28.08 0.15
CA ILE A 63 8.96 -29.36 0.31
C ILE A 63 10.04 -29.52 -0.77
N CYS A 64 9.72 -29.24 -2.03
CA CYS A 64 10.69 -29.29 -3.13
C CYS A 64 11.86 -28.33 -2.88
N ARG A 65 11.57 -27.08 -2.50
CA ARG A 65 12.59 -26.09 -2.17
C ARG A 65 13.50 -26.57 -1.05
N TYR A 66 12.92 -27.12 0.02
CA TYR A 66 13.69 -27.68 1.12
C TYR A 66 14.65 -28.81 0.66
N PHE A 67 14.22 -29.70 -0.25
CA PHE A 67 15.11 -30.75 -0.78
C PHE A 67 16.26 -30.17 -1.62
N PHE A 68 16.01 -29.16 -2.44
CA PHE A 68 17.07 -28.50 -3.22
C PHE A 68 18.06 -27.75 -2.33
N GLU A 69 17.57 -27.03 -1.32
CA GLU A 69 18.41 -26.35 -0.33
C GLU A 69 19.23 -27.34 0.49
N ALA A 70 18.64 -28.47 0.90
CA ALA A 70 19.34 -29.53 1.61
C ALA A 70 20.44 -30.22 0.77
N ASN A 71 20.35 -30.14 -0.57
CA ASN A 71 21.36 -30.62 -1.51
C ASN A 71 22.40 -29.52 -1.89
N GLY A 72 22.37 -28.36 -1.22
CA GLY A 72 23.32 -27.27 -1.46
C GLY A 72 23.02 -26.41 -2.68
N GLN A 73 21.82 -26.51 -3.26
CA GLN A 73 21.35 -25.60 -4.32
C GLN A 73 20.46 -24.53 -3.70
N GLU A 74 21.00 -23.32 -3.53
CA GLU A 74 20.22 -22.17 -3.05
C GLU A 74 19.18 -21.72 -4.09
N CYS A 75 17.95 -21.49 -3.63
CA CYS A 75 16.87 -20.98 -4.47
C CYS A 75 16.95 -19.45 -4.57
N ASN A 76 17.10 -18.93 -5.79
CA ASN A 76 17.17 -17.49 -6.04
C ASN A 76 15.80 -16.86 -6.37
N ASP A 77 15.77 -15.53 -6.48
CA ASP A 77 14.54 -14.76 -6.69
C ASP A 77 13.80 -15.13 -8.00
N LEU A 78 14.53 -15.46 -9.06
CA LEU A 78 13.95 -15.89 -10.34
C LEU A 78 13.26 -17.25 -10.20
N SER A 79 13.84 -18.19 -9.46
CA SER A 79 13.19 -19.47 -9.14
C SER A 79 11.92 -19.24 -8.32
N ASN A 80 11.95 -18.32 -7.34
CA ASN A 80 10.77 -17.97 -6.54
C ASN A 80 9.65 -17.39 -7.40
N GLN A 81 9.96 -16.54 -8.40
CA GLN A 81 8.96 -16.02 -9.34
C GLN A 81 8.26 -17.13 -10.13
N TRP A 82 8.99 -18.16 -10.56
CA TRP A 82 8.39 -19.32 -11.24
C TRP A 82 7.54 -20.18 -10.32
N LEU A 83 7.96 -20.37 -9.07
CA LEU A 83 7.17 -21.10 -8.06
C LEU A 83 5.88 -20.35 -7.72
N GLU A 84 5.94 -19.02 -7.64
CA GLU A 84 4.79 -18.16 -7.42
C GLU A 84 3.84 -18.17 -8.62
N TRP A 85 4.36 -18.02 -9.84
CA TRP A 85 3.58 -18.10 -11.08
C TRP A 85 2.89 -19.47 -11.21
N GLU A 86 3.61 -20.56 -10.89
CA GLU A 86 3.03 -21.89 -10.91
C GLU A 86 1.85 -22.01 -9.94
N THR A 87 2.00 -21.50 -8.72
CA THR A 87 0.98 -21.57 -7.67
C THR A 87 -0.24 -20.70 -8.00
N THR A 88 -0.02 -19.51 -8.55
CA THR A 88 -1.06 -18.48 -8.74
C THR A 88 -1.74 -18.55 -10.09
N VAL A 89 -1.06 -19.05 -11.13
CA VAL A 89 -1.56 -19.09 -12.51
C VAL A 89 -1.71 -20.53 -12.99
N LEU A 90 -0.64 -21.33 -12.97
CA LEU A 90 -0.66 -22.64 -13.63
C LEU A 90 -1.49 -23.68 -12.87
N GLN A 91 -1.36 -23.76 -11.55
CA GLN A 91 -2.04 -24.75 -10.72
C GLN A 91 -3.58 -24.65 -10.77
N PRO A 92 -4.21 -23.46 -10.65
CA PRO A 92 -5.66 -23.33 -10.80
C PRO A 92 -6.15 -23.79 -12.18
N THR A 93 -5.43 -23.42 -13.24
CA THR A 93 -5.75 -23.80 -14.62
C THR A 93 -5.59 -25.31 -14.85
N LEU A 94 -4.53 -25.92 -14.30
CA LEU A 94 -4.32 -27.36 -14.33
C LEU A 94 -5.38 -28.12 -13.55
N HIS A 95 -5.81 -27.62 -12.38
CA HIS A 95 -6.89 -28.22 -11.61
C HIS A 95 -8.18 -28.26 -12.43
N GLN A 96 -8.51 -27.17 -13.12
CA GLN A 96 -9.65 -27.11 -14.03
C GLN A 96 -9.50 -28.10 -15.20
N ALA A 97 -8.34 -28.11 -15.86
CA ALA A 97 -8.03 -29.00 -16.98
C ALA A 97 -8.13 -30.49 -16.60
N LEU A 98 -7.55 -30.88 -15.46
CA LEU A 98 -7.58 -32.26 -14.96
C LEU A 98 -8.98 -32.68 -14.56
N HIS A 99 -9.76 -31.79 -13.95
CA HIS A 99 -11.16 -32.07 -13.64
C HIS A 99 -12.00 -32.28 -14.91
N MET A 100 -11.80 -31.45 -15.94
CA MET A 100 -12.45 -31.61 -17.25
C MET A 100 -12.05 -32.92 -17.92
N ALA A 101 -10.76 -33.23 -17.97
CA ALA A 101 -10.23 -34.42 -18.63
C ALA A 101 -10.64 -35.72 -17.92
N VAL A 102 -10.48 -35.78 -16.60
CA VAL A 102 -10.53 -37.04 -15.84
C VAL A 102 -11.88 -37.29 -15.16
N VAL A 103 -12.56 -36.24 -14.72
CA VAL A 103 -13.86 -36.35 -14.03
C VAL A 103 -15.02 -36.17 -15.01
N GLN A 104 -14.94 -35.20 -15.92
CA GLN A 104 -16.04 -34.87 -16.84
C GLN A 104 -15.92 -35.54 -18.23
N GLY A 105 -14.76 -36.12 -18.57
CA GLY A 105 -14.52 -36.73 -19.88
C GLY A 105 -14.44 -35.73 -21.04
N LYS A 106 -14.23 -34.44 -20.76
CA LYS A 106 -14.17 -33.33 -21.72
C LYS A 106 -12.75 -33.02 -22.17
N GLY A 107 -12.01 -34.04 -22.61
CA GLY A 107 -10.59 -33.90 -23.00
C GLY A 107 -10.35 -32.91 -24.16
N SER A 108 -11.31 -32.77 -25.08
CA SER A 108 -11.21 -31.86 -26.23
C SER A 108 -11.26 -30.37 -25.87
N GLU A 109 -11.82 -30.02 -24.71
CA GLU A 109 -11.95 -28.63 -24.23
C GLU A 109 -10.73 -28.18 -23.39
N VAL A 110 -9.83 -29.11 -23.05
CA VAL A 110 -8.66 -28.85 -22.17
C VAL A 110 -7.67 -27.87 -22.79
N SER A 111 -7.52 -27.89 -24.12
CA SER A 111 -6.59 -27.03 -24.84
C SER A 111 -6.93 -25.55 -24.67
N GLY A 112 -8.20 -25.18 -24.69
CA GLY A 112 -8.64 -23.79 -24.48
C GLY A 112 -8.31 -23.27 -23.07
N VAL A 113 -8.34 -24.14 -22.07
CA VAL A 113 -8.04 -23.79 -20.67
C VAL A 113 -6.53 -23.59 -20.48
N LEU A 114 -5.69 -24.45 -21.07
CA LEU A 114 -4.24 -24.39 -20.89
C LEU A 114 -3.50 -23.49 -21.89
N GLN A 115 -4.18 -22.96 -22.91
CA GLN A 115 -3.55 -22.19 -23.99
C GLN A 115 -2.74 -20.98 -23.47
N SER A 116 -3.31 -20.17 -22.59
CA SER A 116 -2.65 -18.95 -22.09
C SER A 116 -1.40 -19.26 -21.26
N PRO A 117 -1.42 -20.15 -20.24
CA PRO A 117 -0.22 -20.52 -19.50
C PRO A 117 0.85 -21.21 -20.36
N LEU A 118 0.46 -22.07 -21.31
CA LEU A 118 1.41 -22.74 -22.21
C LEU A 118 2.08 -21.75 -23.17
N ASN A 119 1.33 -20.77 -23.71
CA ASN A 119 1.90 -19.70 -24.54
C ASN A 119 2.92 -18.86 -23.75
N PHE A 120 2.60 -18.50 -22.50
CA PHE A 120 3.51 -17.74 -21.64
C PHE A 120 4.81 -18.51 -21.37
N LEU A 121 4.71 -19.81 -21.07
CA LEU A 121 5.87 -20.66 -20.85
C LEU A 121 6.71 -20.83 -22.12
N ASP A 122 6.07 -21.04 -23.28
CA ASP A 122 6.76 -21.18 -24.58
C ASP A 122 7.51 -19.91 -24.99
N GLN A 123 6.90 -18.74 -24.78
CA GLN A 123 7.54 -17.44 -24.97
C GLN A 123 8.71 -17.23 -24.02
N SER A 124 8.61 -17.71 -22.78
CA SER A 124 9.68 -17.58 -21.80
C SER A 124 10.86 -18.49 -22.13
N LEU A 125 10.60 -19.70 -22.60
CA LEU A 125 11.61 -20.68 -23.02
C LEU A 125 12.30 -20.30 -24.34
N SER A 126 11.61 -19.59 -25.25
CA SER A 126 12.18 -19.17 -26.55
C SER A 126 13.13 -17.98 -26.46
N LYS A 127 13.10 -17.20 -25.38
CA LYS A 127 13.96 -16.02 -25.17
C LYS A 127 15.43 -16.36 -24.86
N GLY A 128 15.77 -17.63 -24.61
CA GLY A 128 17.14 -18.17 -24.67
C GLY A 128 18.13 -17.80 -23.55
N ASP A 129 17.84 -16.83 -22.68
CA ASP A 129 18.79 -16.27 -21.70
C ASP A 129 18.33 -16.43 -20.23
N MET A 130 17.76 -17.59 -19.87
CA MET A 130 17.35 -17.87 -18.49
C MET A 130 18.26 -18.94 -17.83
N PRO A 131 18.91 -18.65 -16.68
CA PRO A 131 19.69 -19.65 -15.95
C PRO A 131 18.83 -20.79 -15.35
N HIS A 132 17.51 -20.62 -15.33
CA HIS A 132 16.51 -21.61 -14.92
C HIS A 132 15.61 -21.92 -16.11
N LEU A 133 15.08 -23.14 -16.23
CA LEU A 133 14.32 -23.61 -17.39
C LEU A 133 15.13 -23.80 -18.69
N THR A 134 16.15 -22.98 -18.95
CA THR A 134 17.05 -23.15 -20.10
C THR A 134 18.52 -23.34 -19.72
N GLY A 135 18.83 -23.36 -18.41
CA GLY A 135 20.20 -23.53 -17.91
C GLY A 135 20.77 -24.95 -18.06
N GLU A 136 22.08 -25.09 -17.83
CA GLU A 136 22.82 -26.35 -17.95
C GLU A 136 22.45 -27.38 -16.86
N SER A 137 22.03 -26.92 -15.67
CA SER A 137 21.61 -27.75 -14.55
C SER A 137 20.13 -27.57 -14.23
N VAL A 138 19.44 -28.66 -13.88
CA VAL A 138 18.02 -28.66 -13.53
C VAL A 138 17.80 -27.94 -12.20
N SER A 139 16.89 -26.97 -12.20
CA SER A 139 16.51 -26.19 -11.02
C SER A 139 15.26 -26.74 -10.32
N VAL A 140 14.95 -26.22 -9.13
CA VAL A 140 13.68 -26.52 -8.44
C VAL A 140 12.46 -26.11 -9.27
N ALA A 141 12.58 -25.02 -10.05
CA ALA A 141 11.52 -24.53 -10.93
C ALA A 141 11.28 -25.50 -12.10
N ASP A 142 12.34 -26.06 -12.68
CA ASP A 142 12.25 -27.09 -13.73
C ASP A 142 11.43 -28.29 -13.25
N VAL A 143 11.78 -28.83 -12.08
CA VAL A 143 11.12 -30.03 -11.54
C VAL A 143 9.66 -29.76 -11.19
N ILE A 144 9.35 -28.62 -10.56
CA ILE A 144 7.98 -28.27 -10.17
C ILE A 144 7.09 -28.07 -11.40
N LEU A 145 7.55 -27.28 -12.38
CA LEU A 145 6.77 -27.01 -13.59
C LEU A 145 6.61 -28.27 -14.43
N TRP A 146 7.67 -29.07 -14.58
CA TRP A 146 7.59 -30.35 -15.28
C TRP A 146 6.58 -31.27 -14.62
N ALA A 147 6.65 -31.46 -13.30
CA ALA A 147 5.75 -32.36 -12.58
C ALA A 147 4.29 -31.88 -12.61
N ALA A 148 4.06 -30.56 -12.60
CA ALA A 148 2.73 -29.98 -12.75
C ALA A 148 2.14 -30.26 -14.15
N LEU A 149 2.95 -30.08 -15.20
CA LEU A 149 2.52 -30.26 -16.59
C LEU A 149 2.55 -31.71 -17.07
N TYR A 150 3.27 -32.60 -16.38
CA TYR A 150 3.46 -33.99 -16.79
C TYR A 150 2.14 -34.69 -17.16
N PRO A 151 1.09 -34.67 -16.32
CA PRO A 151 -0.12 -35.45 -16.59
C PRO A 151 -0.82 -35.03 -17.89
N VAL A 152 -0.73 -33.75 -18.27
CA VAL A 152 -1.40 -33.21 -19.44
C VAL A 152 -0.52 -33.27 -20.69
N LEU A 153 0.79 -33.05 -20.57
CA LEU A 153 1.71 -33.09 -21.72
C LEU A 153 2.12 -34.52 -22.10
N SER A 154 2.07 -35.48 -21.16
CA SER A 154 2.35 -36.89 -21.45
C SER A 154 1.20 -37.62 -22.15
N ASP A 155 -0.02 -37.07 -22.11
CA ASP A 155 -1.19 -37.70 -22.71
C ASP A 155 -1.42 -37.18 -24.13
N SER A 156 -1.20 -38.06 -25.12
CA SER A 156 -1.36 -37.72 -26.55
C SER A 156 -2.82 -37.48 -26.97
N SER A 157 -3.80 -37.84 -26.14
CA SER A 157 -5.22 -37.58 -26.41
C SER A 157 -5.64 -36.12 -26.17
N LEU A 158 -4.85 -35.36 -25.41
CA LEU A 158 -5.09 -33.94 -25.15
C LEU A 158 -4.39 -33.10 -26.24
N ALA A 159 -5.16 -32.59 -27.21
CA ALA A 159 -4.63 -31.79 -28.33
C ALA A 159 -4.25 -30.36 -27.90
N LEU A 160 -3.08 -30.19 -27.25
CA LEU A 160 -2.66 -28.95 -26.58
C LEU A 160 -2.00 -27.87 -27.48
N GLY A 161 -1.94 -28.06 -28.80
CA GLY A 161 -1.34 -27.10 -29.74
C GLY A 161 0.18 -27.26 -29.97
N GLU A 162 0.77 -26.41 -30.83
CA GLU A 162 2.20 -26.44 -31.16
C GLU A 162 3.03 -25.48 -30.28
N HIS A 163 3.47 -25.96 -29.11
CA HIS A 163 4.43 -25.26 -28.24
C HIS A 163 5.82 -25.91 -28.33
N LYS A 164 6.60 -25.56 -29.36
CA LYS A 164 7.86 -26.25 -29.70
C LYS A 164 8.90 -26.13 -28.59
N SER A 165 9.02 -24.97 -27.95
CA SER A 165 10.00 -24.75 -26.89
C SER A 165 9.58 -25.44 -25.59
N VAL A 166 8.28 -25.42 -25.25
CA VAL A 166 7.75 -26.19 -24.12
C VAL A 166 7.98 -27.68 -24.31
N ARG A 167 7.70 -28.23 -25.50
CA ARG A 167 7.92 -29.66 -25.79
C ARG A 167 9.38 -30.06 -25.63
N ALA A 168 10.30 -29.31 -26.25
CA ALA A 168 11.74 -29.59 -26.15
C ALA A 168 12.26 -29.53 -24.70
N TRP A 169 11.85 -28.52 -23.94
CA TRP A 169 12.17 -28.39 -22.52
C TRP A 169 11.58 -29.54 -21.69
N PHE A 170 10.31 -29.85 -21.91
CA PHE A 170 9.58 -30.87 -21.18
C PHE A 170 10.22 -32.26 -21.37
N ASP A 171 10.55 -32.61 -22.61
CA ASP A 171 11.19 -33.90 -22.94
C ASP A 171 12.58 -34.02 -22.30
N ARG A 172 13.33 -32.91 -22.24
CA ARG A 172 14.64 -32.87 -21.57
C ARG A 172 14.53 -33.15 -20.07
N VAL A 173 13.57 -32.53 -19.38
CA VAL A 173 13.36 -32.79 -17.93
C VAL A 173 12.74 -34.18 -17.70
N ALA A 174 11.87 -34.64 -18.60
CA ALA A 174 11.25 -35.97 -18.55
C ALA A 174 12.26 -37.11 -18.77
N ALA A 175 13.39 -36.84 -19.44
CA ALA A 175 14.46 -37.83 -19.66
C ALA A 175 15.27 -38.15 -18.38
N MET A 176 15.13 -37.36 -17.31
CA MET A 176 15.84 -37.60 -16.07
C MET A 176 15.28 -38.83 -15.33
N HIS A 177 16.18 -39.70 -14.86
CA HIS A 177 15.80 -40.92 -14.13
C HIS A 177 14.91 -40.62 -12.91
N GLY A 178 15.20 -39.56 -12.14
CA GLY A 178 14.39 -39.19 -10.98
C GLY A 178 12.96 -38.77 -11.33
N CYS A 179 12.79 -38.06 -12.45
CA CYS A 179 11.49 -37.67 -12.99
C CYS A 179 10.70 -38.90 -13.49
N GLN A 180 11.34 -39.81 -14.22
CA GLN A 180 10.73 -41.05 -14.71
C GLN A 180 10.27 -41.95 -13.56
N SER A 181 11.13 -42.14 -12.57
CA SER A 181 10.82 -42.95 -11.38
C SER A 181 9.66 -42.36 -10.58
N ALA A 182 9.63 -41.03 -10.40
CA ALA A 182 8.54 -40.36 -9.70
C ALA A 182 7.20 -40.47 -10.45
N ALA A 183 7.21 -40.31 -11.78
CA ALA A 183 6.02 -40.48 -12.62
C ALA A 183 5.46 -41.91 -12.54
N GLU A 184 6.32 -42.92 -12.60
CA GLU A 184 5.93 -44.32 -12.46
C GLU A 184 5.34 -44.60 -11.06
N LYS A 185 5.95 -44.08 -10.00
CA LYS A 185 5.48 -44.24 -8.61
C LYS A 185 4.10 -43.62 -8.37
N VAL A 186 3.81 -42.44 -8.94
CA VAL A 186 2.55 -41.73 -8.71
C VAL A 186 1.44 -42.19 -9.65
N LEU A 187 1.76 -42.48 -10.92
CA LEU A 187 0.77 -42.77 -11.96
C LEU A 187 0.63 -44.26 -12.26
N GLN A 188 1.59 -45.10 -11.85
CA GLN A 188 1.56 -46.57 -12.01
C GLN A 188 1.25 -47.02 -13.45
N GLY A 189 1.71 -46.26 -14.46
CA GLY A 189 1.43 -46.54 -15.87
C GLY A 189 -0.04 -46.34 -16.31
N LYS A 190 -0.91 -45.82 -15.44
CA LYS A 190 -2.34 -45.56 -15.73
C LYS A 190 -2.61 -44.16 -16.29
N GLY A 191 -1.58 -43.36 -16.53
CA GLY A 191 -1.68 -41.99 -17.07
C GLY A 191 -2.65 -41.11 -16.27
N LEU A 192 -3.47 -40.31 -16.95
CA LEU A 192 -4.48 -39.44 -16.34
C LEU A 192 -5.50 -40.21 -15.48
N GLN A 193 -5.79 -41.48 -15.78
CA GLN A 193 -6.77 -42.26 -15.02
C GLN A 193 -6.30 -42.57 -13.60
N ALA A 194 -4.97 -42.56 -13.34
CA ALA A 194 -4.43 -42.67 -11.99
C ALA A 194 -4.95 -41.58 -11.05
N MET A 195 -5.25 -40.39 -11.60
CA MET A 195 -5.64 -39.21 -10.83
C MET A 195 -7.13 -39.13 -10.52
N LYS A 196 -7.95 -40.03 -11.08
CA LYS A 196 -9.41 -39.96 -11.01
C LYS A 196 -9.94 -39.96 -9.58
N SER A 197 -9.45 -40.89 -8.76
CA SER A 197 -9.83 -41.02 -7.35
C SER A 197 -9.50 -39.76 -6.55
N TYR A 198 -8.34 -39.17 -6.78
CA TYR A 198 -7.93 -37.93 -6.13
C TYR A 198 -8.79 -36.75 -6.59
N MET A 199 -8.97 -36.57 -7.90
CA MET A 199 -9.72 -35.46 -8.50
C MET A 199 -11.21 -35.47 -8.12
N GLN A 200 -11.84 -36.64 -7.99
CA GLN A 200 -13.23 -36.76 -7.54
C GLN A 200 -13.46 -36.27 -6.11
N LYS A 201 -12.42 -36.26 -5.27
CA LYS A 201 -12.48 -35.78 -3.89
C LYS A 201 -12.12 -34.29 -3.76
N GLN A 202 -11.65 -33.66 -4.83
CA GLN A 202 -11.33 -32.24 -4.83
C GLN A 202 -12.56 -31.38 -5.14
N PRO A 203 -12.57 -30.11 -4.70
CA PRO A 203 -13.65 -29.19 -5.06
C PRO A 203 -13.81 -29.04 -6.57
N VAL A 204 -15.06 -29.02 -7.04
CA VAL A 204 -15.38 -28.74 -8.44
C VAL A 204 -14.89 -27.33 -8.78
N PRO A 205 -14.06 -27.17 -9.83
CA PRO A 205 -13.62 -25.86 -10.28
C PRO A 205 -14.84 -25.01 -10.67
N GLN A 206 -14.92 -23.78 -10.15
CA GLN A 206 -15.91 -22.81 -10.61
C GLN A 206 -15.62 -22.48 -12.08
N SER A 207 -16.65 -22.48 -12.94
CA SER A 207 -16.49 -22.17 -14.35
C SER A 207 -16.03 -20.72 -14.53
N PHE A 208 -14.73 -20.51 -14.66
CA PHE A 208 -14.21 -19.29 -15.23
C PHE A 208 -14.56 -19.30 -16.71
N GLN A 209 -15.70 -18.70 -17.08
CA GLN A 209 -15.85 -18.21 -18.44
C GLN A 209 -14.74 -17.17 -18.63
N CYS A 210 -13.74 -17.56 -19.43
CA CYS A 210 -12.68 -16.69 -19.88
C CYS A 210 -13.33 -15.51 -20.61
N ARG A 211 -13.57 -14.40 -19.91
CA ARG A 211 -13.51 -13.09 -20.54
C ARG A 211 -12.05 -12.90 -20.88
N ASP A 212 -11.74 -12.73 -22.16
CA ASP A 212 -10.42 -12.34 -22.65
C ASP A 212 -9.89 -11.17 -21.80
N THR A 213 -9.09 -11.51 -20.81
CA THR A 213 -8.42 -10.57 -19.91
C THR A 213 -6.96 -10.96 -20.02
N PRO A 214 -6.10 -10.10 -20.58
CA PRO A 214 -4.67 -10.38 -20.62
C PRO A 214 -4.15 -10.57 -19.18
N PRO A 215 -3.18 -11.46 -18.95
CA PRO A 215 -2.66 -11.71 -17.61
C PRO A 215 -2.01 -10.44 -17.06
N CYS A 216 -2.66 -9.82 -16.08
CA CYS A 216 -2.04 -8.87 -15.17
C CYS A 216 -1.12 -9.65 -14.22
N ASN A 217 0.15 -9.78 -14.61
CA ASN A 217 1.29 -9.89 -13.70
C ASN A 217 2.58 -9.89 -14.54
N SER A 218 3.02 -8.71 -14.93
CA SER A 218 4.43 -8.42 -15.12
C SER A 218 4.75 -7.16 -14.33
N SER A 219 5.61 -7.30 -13.33
CA SER A 219 6.46 -6.19 -12.93
C SER A 219 7.22 -5.74 -14.18
N PRO A 220 7.20 -4.45 -14.55
CA PRO A 220 7.84 -4.04 -15.80
C PRO A 220 9.34 -4.09 -15.61
N ALA A 221 9.98 -5.12 -16.18
CA ALA A 221 11.23 -4.87 -16.87
C ALA A 221 10.87 -4.02 -18.09
N GLU A 222 11.49 -2.84 -18.19
CA GLU A 222 11.35 -1.93 -19.32
C GLU A 222 11.61 -2.70 -20.64
N GLY A 223 10.56 -2.93 -21.44
CA GLY A 223 10.66 -3.71 -22.68
C GLY A 223 9.33 -3.91 -23.41
N GLU A 224 9.03 -2.96 -24.31
CA GLU A 224 8.15 -3.03 -25.49
C GLU A 224 6.67 -3.47 -25.31
N GLU A 225 5.78 -2.48 -25.13
CA GLU A 225 4.33 -2.62 -25.36
C GLU A 225 4.05 -2.78 -26.87
N GLY A 226 3.41 -3.88 -27.28
CA GLY A 226 2.86 -4.01 -28.62
C GLY A 226 1.68 -3.06 -28.82
N GLU A 227 1.71 -2.29 -29.92
CA GLU A 227 0.68 -1.28 -30.23
C GLU A 227 -0.70 -1.93 -30.41
N ARG A 228 -1.72 -1.48 -29.64
CA ARG A 228 -3.10 -1.97 -29.75
C ARG A 228 -3.63 -1.75 -31.18
N VAL A 229 -4.05 -2.82 -31.83
CA VAL A 229 -4.72 -2.73 -33.13
C VAL A 229 -6.16 -2.27 -32.89
N VAL A 230 -6.49 -1.08 -33.42
CA VAL A 230 -7.85 -0.51 -33.37
C VAL A 230 -8.56 -0.86 -34.68
N SER A 231 -9.78 -1.38 -34.60
CA SER A 231 -10.57 -1.71 -35.79
C SER A 231 -11.19 -0.46 -36.43
N GLU A 232 -11.54 -0.54 -37.72
CA GLU A 232 -12.24 0.57 -38.40
C GLU A 232 -13.61 0.86 -37.77
N GLU A 233 -14.30 -0.15 -37.25
CA GLU A 233 -15.58 0.03 -36.55
C GLU A 233 -15.41 0.86 -35.26
N GLU A 234 -14.38 0.56 -34.47
CA GLU A 234 -14.06 1.34 -33.27
C GLU A 234 -13.69 2.79 -33.60
N MET A 235 -12.96 3.00 -34.70
CA MET A 235 -12.58 4.32 -35.17
C MET A 235 -13.77 5.17 -35.59
N GLU A 236 -14.71 4.61 -36.34
CA GLU A 236 -15.94 5.33 -36.73
C GLU A 236 -16.88 5.56 -35.54
N ALA A 237 -16.99 4.59 -34.62
CA ALA A 237 -17.77 4.75 -33.39
C ALA A 237 -17.21 5.87 -32.50
N ALA A 238 -15.89 5.94 -32.35
CA ALA A 238 -15.23 7.02 -31.62
C ALA A 238 -15.43 8.38 -32.30
N ALA A 239 -15.34 8.44 -33.63
CA ALA A 239 -15.59 9.67 -34.39
C ALA A 239 -17.05 10.15 -34.29
N LEU A 240 -18.01 9.24 -34.25
CA LEU A 240 -19.43 9.56 -34.04
C LEU A 240 -19.64 10.10 -32.63
N THR A 241 -19.09 9.43 -31.62
CA THR A 241 -19.15 9.86 -30.21
C THR A 241 -18.52 11.24 -30.03
N TRP A 242 -17.39 11.50 -30.67
CA TRP A 242 -16.73 12.80 -30.63
C TRP A 242 -17.63 13.95 -31.08
N ARG A 243 -18.42 13.73 -32.14
CA ARG A 243 -19.29 14.73 -32.77
C ARG A 243 -20.52 15.09 -31.94
N THR A 244 -20.91 14.26 -30.96
CA THR A 244 -22.07 14.56 -30.11
C THR A 244 -21.82 15.78 -29.21
N GLY A 245 -20.56 16.09 -28.92
CA GLY A 245 -20.14 17.22 -28.10
C GLY A 245 -20.57 17.08 -26.63
N LEU A 246 -20.59 18.21 -25.91
CA LEU A 246 -21.10 18.22 -24.53
C LEU A 246 -22.62 18.11 -24.54
N THR A 247 -23.14 17.14 -23.79
CA THR A 247 -24.55 17.11 -23.44
C THR A 247 -24.83 18.13 -22.33
N ALA A 248 -26.05 18.65 -22.28
CA ALA A 248 -26.50 19.47 -21.16
C ALA A 248 -26.62 18.59 -19.91
N CYS A 249 -25.50 18.35 -19.22
CA CYS A 249 -25.46 17.59 -17.99
C CYS A 249 -25.60 18.55 -16.80
N SER A 250 -26.70 18.42 -16.06
CA SER A 250 -27.02 19.22 -14.88
C SER A 250 -26.42 18.65 -13.60
N LEU A 251 -25.14 18.25 -13.63
CA LEU A 251 -24.47 17.90 -12.37
C LEU A 251 -24.26 19.19 -11.58
N SER A 252 -25.07 19.39 -10.55
CA SER A 252 -24.85 20.42 -9.55
C SER A 252 -23.47 20.18 -8.93
N THR A 253 -22.63 21.20 -8.99
CA THR A 253 -21.30 21.18 -8.36
C THR A 253 -21.36 21.53 -6.88
N GLU A 254 -22.50 22.07 -6.41
CA GLU A 254 -22.72 22.39 -5.01
C GLU A 254 -23.28 21.17 -4.27
N LYS A 255 -22.53 20.72 -3.26
CA LYS A 255 -22.95 19.68 -2.32
C LYS A 255 -24.03 20.27 -1.41
N GLN A 256 -25.22 19.69 -1.44
CA GLN A 256 -26.25 20.02 -0.45
C GLN A 256 -26.04 19.13 0.78
N HIS A 257 -25.81 19.77 1.92
CA HIS A 257 -25.67 19.08 3.20
C HIS A 257 -26.96 19.25 4.03
N PRO A 258 -27.43 18.21 4.75
CA PRO A 258 -26.83 16.88 4.81
C PRO A 258 -27.15 16.04 3.57
N ILE A 259 -26.14 15.32 3.08
CA ILE A 259 -26.26 14.28 2.05
C ILE A 259 -26.93 13.06 2.68
N LEU A 260 -28.08 12.65 2.14
CA LEU A 260 -28.87 11.51 2.60
C LEU A 260 -29.07 10.50 1.46
N PRO A 261 -29.28 9.20 1.72
CA PRO A 261 -29.55 8.22 0.68
C PRO A 261 -30.82 8.55 -0.10
N GLU A 262 -30.76 8.36 -1.41
CA GLU A 262 -31.85 8.58 -2.36
C GLU A 262 -32.27 7.25 -2.98
N GLU A 263 -33.57 6.98 -2.95
CA GLU A 263 -34.14 5.73 -3.48
C GLU A 263 -33.95 5.64 -5.00
N GLY A 264 -33.62 4.45 -5.50
CA GLY A 264 -33.38 4.22 -6.93
C GLY A 264 -32.02 4.71 -7.45
N THR A 265 -31.20 5.32 -6.59
CA THR A 265 -29.83 5.72 -6.91
C THR A 265 -28.81 4.84 -6.19
N ARG A 266 -27.54 4.89 -6.63
CA ARG A 266 -26.44 4.21 -5.94
C ARG A 266 -25.94 5.10 -4.79
N ASN A 267 -26.19 4.67 -3.55
CA ASN A 267 -25.78 5.39 -2.34
C ASN A 267 -24.51 4.76 -1.75
N ILE A 268 -23.42 5.53 -1.70
CA ILE A 268 -22.14 5.08 -1.17
C ILE A 268 -21.83 5.79 0.14
N LEU A 269 -21.69 5.00 1.19
CA LEU A 269 -21.12 5.43 2.44
C LEU A 269 -19.64 5.09 2.46
N LEU A 270 -18.80 6.10 2.59
CA LEU A 270 -17.36 5.95 2.55
C LEU A 270 -16.75 6.36 3.89
N THR A 271 -15.92 5.49 4.45
CA THR A 271 -15.13 5.82 5.64
C THR A 271 -13.65 5.59 5.41
N SER A 272 -12.84 6.43 6.05
CA SER A 272 -11.42 6.19 6.27
C SER A 272 -11.21 5.83 7.74
N ALA A 273 -10.29 4.90 8.01
CA ALA A 273 -9.88 4.57 9.37
C ALA A 273 -9.60 5.83 10.19
N LEU A 274 -10.16 5.87 11.40
CA LEU A 274 -10.00 7.00 12.30
C LEU A 274 -8.54 7.07 12.79
N PRO A 275 -7.77 8.11 12.43
CA PRO A 275 -6.44 8.30 12.99
C PRO A 275 -6.47 8.51 14.50
N TYR A 276 -5.57 7.83 15.21
CA TYR A 276 -5.29 8.10 16.62
C TYR A 276 -4.82 9.54 16.81
N VAL A 277 -5.55 10.32 17.63
CA VAL A 277 -5.33 11.76 17.80
C VAL A 277 -3.99 12.09 18.43
N ASN A 278 -3.42 11.20 19.25
CA ASN A 278 -2.23 11.49 20.05
C ASN A 278 -0.92 11.51 19.24
N ASN A 279 -0.97 11.28 17.92
CA ASN A 279 0.18 11.24 17.03
C ASN A 279 -0.05 12.06 15.76
N VAL A 280 0.95 12.84 15.35
CA VAL A 280 0.91 13.50 14.03
C VAL A 280 0.99 12.42 12.95
N PRO A 281 0.09 12.42 11.94
CA PRO A 281 0.10 11.41 10.89
C PRO A 281 1.30 11.61 9.97
N HIS A 282 1.99 10.52 9.61
CA HIS A 282 3.02 10.52 8.57
C HIS A 282 2.44 10.13 7.20
N LEU A 283 3.26 10.25 6.14
CA LEU A 283 2.80 9.97 4.77
C LEU A 283 2.20 8.57 4.61
N GLY A 284 2.71 7.59 5.36
CA GLY A 284 2.18 6.23 5.39
C GLY A 284 0.75 6.14 5.91
N ASN A 285 0.40 6.88 6.98
CA ASN A 285 -0.99 6.93 7.45
C ASN A 285 -1.89 7.63 6.43
N ILE A 286 -1.37 8.68 5.78
CA ILE A 286 -2.12 9.47 4.80
C ILE A 286 -2.47 8.61 3.57
N ILE A 287 -1.48 7.97 2.95
CA ILE A 287 -1.72 7.13 1.76
C ILE A 287 -2.56 5.91 2.07
N GLY A 288 -2.35 5.28 3.23
CA GLY A 288 -3.03 4.02 3.57
C GLY A 288 -4.52 4.18 3.87
N CYS A 289 -4.95 5.38 4.27
CA CYS A 289 -6.33 5.63 4.68
C CYS A 289 -6.94 6.84 3.92
N VAL A 290 -6.72 8.06 4.42
CA VAL A 290 -7.50 9.24 4.02
C VAL A 290 -7.30 9.65 2.55
N LEU A 291 -6.08 9.55 2.01
CA LEU A 291 -5.79 9.93 0.62
C LEU A 291 -6.35 8.91 -0.37
N SER A 292 -6.27 7.61 -0.05
CA SER A 292 -6.90 6.56 -0.87
C SER A 292 -8.42 6.72 -0.90
N ALA A 293 -9.04 6.99 0.25
CA ALA A 293 -10.47 7.23 0.34
C ALA A 293 -10.90 8.48 -0.43
N ASP A 294 -10.14 9.58 -0.32
CA ASP A 294 -10.41 10.83 -1.03
C ASP A 294 -10.44 10.67 -2.55
N VAL A 295 -9.47 9.92 -3.11
CA VAL A 295 -9.43 9.63 -4.54
C VAL A 295 -10.70 8.89 -4.98
N PHE A 296 -11.10 7.86 -4.24
CA PHE A 296 -12.32 7.12 -4.57
C PHE A 296 -13.59 7.96 -4.37
N SER A 297 -13.64 8.79 -3.33
CA SER A 297 -14.72 9.74 -3.06
C SER A 297 -14.93 10.71 -4.22
N ARG A 298 -13.85 11.37 -4.66
CA ARG A 298 -13.86 12.29 -5.80
C ARG A 298 -14.29 11.57 -7.07
N TYR A 299 -13.74 10.40 -7.34
CA TYR A 299 -14.15 9.58 -8.47
C TYR A 299 -15.65 9.25 -8.44
N GLY A 300 -16.17 8.80 -7.30
CA GLY A 300 -17.58 8.46 -7.15
C GLY A 300 -18.52 9.65 -7.40
N ARG A 301 -18.13 10.85 -6.93
CA ARG A 301 -18.85 12.08 -7.25
C ARG A 301 -18.82 12.41 -8.75
N LEU A 302 -17.71 12.16 -9.45
CA LEU A 302 -17.63 12.33 -10.91
C LEU A 302 -18.51 11.32 -11.67
N ARG A 303 -18.72 10.13 -11.09
CA ARG A 303 -19.68 9.13 -11.58
C ARG A 303 -21.14 9.47 -11.23
N GLY A 304 -21.39 10.57 -10.52
CA GLY A 304 -22.74 10.98 -10.11
C GLY A 304 -23.35 10.10 -9.03
N TRP A 305 -22.53 9.38 -8.24
CA TRP A 305 -23.03 8.59 -7.12
C TRP A 305 -23.41 9.50 -5.95
N ASN A 306 -24.47 9.14 -5.24
CA ASN A 306 -24.81 9.80 -4.00
C ASN A 306 -23.85 9.32 -2.91
N LEU A 307 -22.88 10.14 -2.54
CA LEU A 307 -21.73 9.71 -1.74
C LEU A 307 -21.57 10.57 -0.50
N LEU A 308 -21.49 9.92 0.66
CA LEU A 308 -21.14 10.53 1.94
C LEU A 308 -19.77 10.02 2.41
N PHE A 309 -18.77 10.89 2.50
CA PHE A 309 -17.43 10.58 2.98
C PHE A 309 -17.17 11.17 4.38
N VAL A 310 -17.10 10.28 5.38
CA VAL A 310 -16.85 10.66 6.78
C VAL A 310 -15.57 10.07 7.33
N CYS A 311 -14.92 10.82 8.21
CA CYS A 311 -13.79 10.38 9.02
C CYS A 311 -13.75 11.23 10.30
N GLY A 312 -12.75 11.03 11.14
CA GLY A 312 -12.56 11.78 12.37
C GLY A 312 -11.38 11.27 13.16
N THR A 313 -11.14 11.85 14.32
CA THR A 313 -10.08 11.41 15.22
C THR A 313 -10.56 10.38 16.23
N ASP A 314 -9.78 9.32 16.42
CA ASP A 314 -9.92 8.39 17.54
C ASP A 314 -9.16 8.92 18.75
N GLU A 315 -9.89 9.19 19.83
CA GLU A 315 -9.43 10.05 20.92
C GLU A 315 -9.33 9.35 22.27
N TYR A 316 -9.91 8.16 22.43
CA TYR A 316 -9.95 7.46 23.70
C TYR A 316 -8.76 6.54 23.93
N GLY A 317 -8.63 6.07 25.18
CA GLY A 317 -7.67 5.03 25.55
C GLY A 317 -6.39 5.55 26.22
N THR A 318 -5.59 4.59 26.68
CA THR A 318 -4.43 4.84 27.55
C THR A 318 -3.33 5.68 26.90
N ALA A 319 -3.20 5.61 25.57
CA ALA A 319 -2.18 6.36 24.85
C ALA A 319 -2.42 7.88 24.94
N THR A 320 -3.69 8.31 24.87
CA THR A 320 -4.10 9.69 25.07
C THR A 320 -3.81 10.17 26.49
N GLU A 321 -4.20 9.39 27.52
CA GLU A 321 -3.91 9.76 28.92
C GLU A 321 -2.41 9.94 29.19
N ASN A 322 -1.57 9.07 28.62
CA ASN A 322 -0.13 9.15 28.77
C ASN A 322 0.44 10.38 28.08
N LYS A 323 0.04 10.63 26.83
CA LYS A 323 0.50 11.79 26.06
C LYS A 323 0.05 13.10 26.70
N ALA A 324 -1.18 13.14 27.22
CA ALA A 324 -1.71 14.27 27.99
C ALA A 324 -0.80 14.56 29.20
N ARG A 325 -0.43 13.53 29.95
CA ARG A 325 0.49 13.66 31.10
C ARG A 325 1.89 14.13 30.70
N GLU A 326 2.45 13.58 29.63
CA GLU A 326 3.77 13.99 29.10
C GLU A 326 3.80 15.48 28.73
N GLU A 327 2.68 16.00 28.21
CA GLU A 327 2.57 17.41 27.79
C GLU A 327 1.98 18.32 28.87
N GLY A 328 1.66 17.80 30.06
CA GLY A 328 1.06 18.57 31.15
C GLY A 328 -0.35 19.08 30.85
N LEU A 329 -1.12 18.34 30.04
CA LEU A 329 -2.49 18.67 29.61
C LEU A 329 -3.51 17.66 30.14
N THR A 330 -4.80 18.00 30.11
CA THR A 330 -5.88 17.01 30.28
C THR A 330 -6.07 16.20 28.99
N PRO A 331 -6.67 14.99 29.05
CA PRO A 331 -7.00 14.21 27.85
C PRO A 331 -7.84 14.99 26.82
N GLN A 332 -8.86 15.75 27.25
CA GLN A 332 -9.65 16.59 26.35
C GLN A 332 -8.77 17.65 25.65
N GLN A 333 -7.93 18.37 26.39
CA GLN A 333 -7.08 19.43 25.85
C GLN A 333 -6.10 18.90 24.80
N ILE A 334 -5.50 17.72 25.03
CA ILE A 334 -4.60 17.14 24.04
C ILE A 334 -5.34 16.67 22.80
N CYS A 335 -6.54 16.10 22.96
CA CYS A 335 -7.39 15.72 21.84
C CYS A 335 -7.79 16.94 21.00
N ASP A 336 -8.21 18.04 21.64
CA ASP A 336 -8.59 19.28 20.96
C ASP A 336 -7.43 19.85 20.14
N LYS A 337 -6.24 19.90 20.76
CA LYS A 337 -5.01 20.35 20.10
C LYS A 337 -4.71 19.53 18.85
N TYR A 338 -4.69 18.21 18.98
CA TYR A 338 -4.27 17.35 17.87
C TYR A 338 -5.37 17.12 16.84
N HIS A 339 -6.66 17.14 17.20
CA HIS A 339 -7.75 17.14 16.24
C HIS A 339 -7.62 18.32 15.25
N ALA A 340 -7.30 19.51 15.75
CA ALA A 340 -7.02 20.67 14.90
C ALA A 340 -5.78 20.47 14.02
N VAL A 341 -4.72 19.82 14.54
CA VAL A 341 -3.52 19.47 13.75
C VAL A 341 -3.90 18.52 12.60
N HIS A 342 -4.62 17.42 12.87
CA HIS A 342 -5.09 16.49 11.85
C HIS A 342 -5.93 17.19 10.78
N ALA A 343 -6.94 17.97 11.19
CA ALA A 343 -7.79 18.71 10.28
C ALA A 343 -6.97 19.66 9.37
N SER A 344 -5.97 20.36 9.93
CA SER A 344 -5.10 21.26 9.15
C SER A 344 -4.25 20.51 8.12
N ILE A 345 -3.71 19.34 8.48
CA ILE A 345 -2.92 18.50 7.58
C ILE A 345 -3.79 17.99 6.44
N TYR A 346 -4.95 17.41 6.75
CA TYR A 346 -5.85 16.85 5.74
C TYR A 346 -6.41 17.92 4.81
N LYS A 347 -6.69 19.13 5.33
CA LYS A 347 -7.05 20.29 4.51
C LYS A 347 -5.92 20.67 3.54
N TRP A 348 -4.66 20.69 3.99
CA TRP A 348 -3.52 21.00 3.12
C TRP A 348 -3.29 19.91 2.05
N PHE A 349 -3.48 18.63 2.39
CA PHE A 349 -3.51 17.53 1.43
C PHE A 349 -4.77 17.50 0.55
N GLN A 350 -5.67 18.47 0.71
CA GLN A 350 -6.93 18.59 -0.03
C GLN A 350 -7.81 17.33 0.08
N ILE A 351 -7.90 16.74 1.28
CA ILE A 351 -8.86 15.67 1.56
C ILE A 351 -10.24 16.29 1.72
N ASP A 352 -11.20 15.86 0.89
CA ASP A 352 -12.55 16.43 0.77
C ASP A 352 -13.58 15.56 1.50
N PHE A 353 -13.43 15.49 2.83
CA PHE A 353 -14.44 14.94 3.72
C PHE A 353 -15.73 15.76 3.64
N ASP A 354 -16.88 15.10 3.64
CA ASP A 354 -18.17 15.77 3.84
C ASP A 354 -18.36 16.12 5.31
N PHE A 355 -17.80 15.32 6.22
CA PHE A 355 -17.70 15.64 7.64
C PHE A 355 -16.47 14.98 8.30
N PHE A 356 -15.68 15.77 9.04
CA PHE A 356 -14.54 15.29 9.83
C PHE A 356 -14.81 15.49 11.32
N GLY A 357 -15.25 14.42 12.00
CA GLY A 357 -15.71 14.46 13.38
C GLY A 357 -14.71 13.92 14.41
N ARG A 358 -15.24 13.49 15.56
CA ARG A 358 -14.48 13.08 16.76
C ARG A 358 -15.21 11.95 17.47
N THR A 359 -14.50 11.08 18.19
CA THR A 359 -15.14 10.05 19.03
C THR A 359 -15.53 10.53 20.42
N THR A 360 -15.07 11.70 20.87
CA THR A 360 -15.35 12.26 22.21
C THR A 360 -16.64 13.08 22.25
N THR A 361 -17.78 12.50 21.84
CA THR A 361 -19.08 13.20 21.81
C THR A 361 -20.17 12.48 22.59
N GLU A 362 -21.26 13.19 22.90
CA GLU A 362 -22.45 12.61 23.51
C GLU A 362 -23.06 11.52 22.63
N LYS A 363 -23.13 11.74 21.31
CA LYS A 363 -23.59 10.73 20.34
C LYS A 363 -22.76 9.45 20.34
N GLN A 364 -21.45 9.52 20.56
CA GLN A 364 -20.63 8.31 20.74
C GLN A 364 -21.11 7.52 21.94
N THR A 365 -21.32 8.20 23.07
CA THR A 365 -21.74 7.56 24.32
C THR A 365 -23.12 6.93 24.16
N GLU A 366 -24.07 7.66 23.59
CA GLU A 366 -25.44 7.19 23.33
C GLU A 366 -25.44 5.91 22.46
N ILE A 367 -24.78 5.94 21.31
CA ILE A 367 -24.82 4.84 20.32
C ILE A 367 -24.02 3.63 20.82
N ALA A 368 -22.85 3.84 21.43
CA ALA A 368 -22.06 2.74 21.98
C ALA A 368 -22.80 2.02 23.12
N GLN A 369 -23.50 2.78 23.97
CA GLN A 369 -24.33 2.22 25.03
C GLN A 369 -25.57 1.49 24.51
N ASP A 370 -26.22 1.99 23.44
CA ASP A 370 -27.33 1.28 22.78
C ASP A 370 -26.88 -0.08 22.21
N ILE A 371 -25.79 -0.10 21.44
CA ILE A 371 -25.21 -1.34 20.88
C ILE A 371 -24.85 -2.32 22.00
N PHE A 372 -24.22 -1.82 23.07
CA PHE A 372 -23.92 -2.61 24.25
C PHE A 372 -25.17 -3.26 24.86
N TRP A 373 -26.23 -2.49 25.09
CA TRP A 373 -27.45 -3.01 25.70
C TRP A 373 -28.18 -4.02 24.84
N ARG A 374 -28.14 -3.87 23.51
CA ARG A 374 -28.67 -4.86 22.57
C ARG A 374 -27.87 -6.17 22.62
N LEU A 375 -26.55 -6.08 22.60
CA LEU A 375 -25.66 -7.26 22.75
C LEU A 375 -25.88 -7.97 24.10
N HIS A 376 -26.03 -7.19 25.18
CA HIS A 376 -26.33 -7.70 26.51
C HIS A 376 -27.68 -8.44 26.53
N LYS A 377 -28.75 -7.79 26.04
CA LYS A 377 -30.10 -8.36 25.95
C LYS A 377 -30.13 -9.65 25.13
N ASN A 378 -29.33 -9.72 24.07
CA ASN A 378 -29.27 -10.87 23.17
C ASN A 378 -28.30 -11.98 23.65
N GLY A 379 -27.67 -11.85 24.83
CA GLY A 379 -26.85 -12.90 25.43
C GLY A 379 -25.46 -13.08 24.79
N PHE A 380 -24.94 -12.03 24.13
CA PHE A 380 -23.63 -12.02 23.49
C PHE A 380 -22.51 -11.41 24.35
N LEU A 381 -22.81 -11.05 25.59
CA LEU A 381 -21.81 -10.58 26.56
C LEU A 381 -21.63 -11.60 27.67
N VAL A 382 -20.38 -11.81 28.08
CA VAL A 382 -20.03 -12.64 29.23
C VAL A 382 -19.15 -11.85 30.19
N GLU A 383 -19.32 -12.13 31.48
CA GLU A 383 -18.49 -11.58 32.55
C GLU A 383 -17.39 -12.57 32.91
N ASP A 384 -16.17 -12.06 33.07
CA ASP A 384 -15.06 -12.82 33.64
C ASP A 384 -14.19 -11.90 34.51
N THR A 385 -13.42 -12.49 35.43
CA THR A 385 -12.50 -11.77 36.30
C THR A 385 -11.07 -11.93 35.80
N VAL A 386 -10.37 -10.80 35.63
CA VAL A 386 -8.96 -10.79 35.26
C VAL A 386 -8.12 -10.36 36.46
N GLU A 387 -7.10 -11.14 36.78
CA GLU A 387 -6.11 -10.73 37.77
C GLU A 387 -5.16 -9.71 37.16
N GLN A 388 -5.04 -8.54 37.79
CA GLN A 388 -4.19 -7.46 37.33
C GLN A 388 -3.43 -6.84 38.49
N LEU A 389 -2.26 -6.29 38.19
CA LEU A 389 -1.49 -5.52 39.15
C LEU A 389 -2.11 -4.13 39.33
N ARG A 390 -2.49 -3.78 40.55
CA ARG A 390 -2.97 -2.44 40.94
C ARG A 390 -1.91 -1.75 41.80
N CYS A 391 -1.58 -0.52 41.44
CA CYS A 391 -0.77 0.34 42.28
C CYS A 391 -1.71 1.14 43.21
N GLU A 392 -1.62 0.91 44.53
CA GLU A 392 -2.45 1.62 45.51
C GLU A 392 -2.05 3.10 45.63
N HIS A 393 -0.77 3.44 45.45
CA HIS A 393 -0.36 4.83 45.44
C HIS A 393 -0.85 5.61 44.22
N CYS A 394 -0.76 5.02 43.02
CA CYS A 394 -1.27 5.64 41.80
C CYS A 394 -2.79 5.44 41.61
N GLN A 395 -3.45 4.73 42.53
CA GLN A 395 -4.88 4.39 42.50
C GLN A 395 -5.37 3.87 41.13
N ARG A 396 -4.58 3.00 40.48
CA ARG A 396 -4.90 2.48 39.15
C ARG A 396 -4.34 1.08 38.90
N PHE A 397 -4.98 0.36 37.99
CA PHE A 397 -4.41 -0.85 37.40
C PHE A 397 -3.24 -0.49 36.47
N LEU A 398 -2.23 -1.35 36.45
CA LEU A 398 -1.01 -1.15 35.68
C LEU A 398 -1.06 -2.02 34.43
N ALA A 399 -0.96 -1.37 33.27
CA ALA A 399 -0.62 -2.08 32.03
C ALA A 399 0.82 -2.62 32.11
N ASP A 400 1.11 -3.70 31.38
CA ASP A 400 2.41 -4.39 31.37
C ASP A 400 3.62 -3.44 31.21
N ARG A 401 3.48 -2.42 30.36
CA ARG A 401 4.51 -1.39 30.12
C ARG A 401 4.87 -0.55 31.36
N PHE A 402 3.97 -0.47 32.34
CA PHE A 402 4.15 0.24 33.60
C PHE A 402 4.55 -0.67 34.76
N VAL A 403 4.84 -1.93 34.47
CA VAL A 403 5.33 -2.91 35.43
C VAL A 403 6.74 -3.32 35.04
N GLU A 404 7.66 -3.21 35.99
CA GLU A 404 8.97 -3.84 35.96
C GLU A 404 9.07 -4.84 37.10
N GLY A 405 9.90 -5.87 36.98
CA GLY A 405 10.16 -6.79 38.08
C GLY A 405 11.16 -7.87 37.70
N THR A 406 11.41 -8.78 38.64
CA THR A 406 12.32 -9.90 38.42
C THR A 406 11.65 -11.01 37.60
N CYS A 407 12.27 -11.39 36.48
CA CYS A 407 11.81 -12.47 35.61
C CYS A 407 11.70 -13.80 36.38
N PRO A 408 10.55 -14.49 36.35
CA PRO A 408 10.37 -15.76 37.08
C PRO A 408 11.19 -16.92 36.51
N HIS A 409 11.76 -16.77 35.30
CA HIS A 409 12.45 -17.83 34.58
C HIS A 409 13.98 -17.71 34.56
N CYS A 410 14.52 -16.48 34.41
CA CYS A 410 15.97 -16.26 34.31
C CYS A 410 16.52 -15.30 35.38
N SER A 411 15.67 -14.87 36.31
CA SER A 411 16.01 -13.95 37.41
C SER A 411 16.58 -12.60 36.95
N TYR A 412 16.25 -12.16 35.72
CA TYR A 412 16.57 -10.81 35.25
C TYR A 412 15.76 -9.77 36.04
N PRO A 413 16.38 -8.82 36.76
CA PRO A 413 15.69 -7.95 37.71
C PRO A 413 14.80 -6.86 37.08
N GLU A 414 14.98 -6.58 35.78
CA GLU A 414 14.30 -5.49 35.07
C GLU A 414 13.42 -6.01 33.93
N ALA A 415 12.79 -7.17 34.11
CA ALA A 415 11.85 -7.69 33.13
C ALA A 415 10.57 -6.83 33.10
N ARG A 416 10.01 -6.66 31.90
CA ARG A 416 8.75 -5.93 31.68
C ARG A 416 7.56 -6.85 31.91
N GLY A 417 6.38 -6.29 32.13
CA GLY A 417 5.17 -7.06 32.40
C GLY A 417 4.72 -7.98 31.25
N ASP A 418 5.19 -7.74 30.02
CA ASP A 418 4.82 -8.47 28.81
C ASP A 418 5.92 -9.42 28.33
N GLN A 419 7.19 -9.07 28.59
CA GLN A 419 8.34 -9.78 28.06
C GLN A 419 9.59 -9.53 28.91
N CYS A 420 10.40 -10.58 29.08
CA CYS A 420 11.76 -10.43 29.61
C CYS A 420 12.75 -10.18 28.47
N ASP A 421 13.38 -9.01 28.45
CA ASP A 421 14.33 -8.64 27.40
C ASP A 421 15.64 -9.46 27.43
N LYS A 422 15.98 -10.10 28.56
CA LYS A 422 17.18 -10.94 28.68
C LYS A 422 17.01 -12.35 28.09
N CYS A 423 15.89 -13.01 28.37
CA CYS A 423 15.64 -14.38 27.89
C CYS A 423 14.61 -14.47 26.76
N GLY A 424 14.03 -13.34 26.35
CA GLY A 424 13.06 -13.22 25.26
C GLY A 424 11.66 -13.77 25.56
N ARG A 425 11.45 -14.38 26.73
CA ARG A 425 10.19 -15.06 27.07
C ARG A 425 9.07 -14.06 27.31
N LEU A 426 7.90 -14.33 26.72
CA LEU A 426 6.66 -13.65 27.03
C LEU A 426 6.14 -14.14 28.38
N ILE A 427 5.71 -13.21 29.22
CA ILE A 427 5.22 -13.45 30.58
C ILE A 427 3.99 -12.57 30.82
N ASN A 428 3.14 -12.95 31.77
CA ASN A 428 2.09 -12.06 32.25
C ASN A 428 2.63 -11.22 33.42
N ALA A 429 2.19 -9.96 33.54
CA ALA A 429 2.74 -9.06 34.55
C ALA A 429 2.56 -9.58 35.99
N VAL A 430 1.48 -10.33 36.25
CA VAL A 430 1.22 -10.98 37.55
C VAL A 430 2.21 -12.10 37.90
N GLU A 431 2.97 -12.61 36.93
CA GLU A 431 3.99 -13.65 37.12
C GLU A 431 5.36 -13.08 37.52
N LEU A 432 5.55 -11.76 37.42
CA LEU A 432 6.78 -11.09 37.83
C LEU A 432 7.00 -11.24 39.34
N ARG A 433 8.24 -11.56 39.73
CA ARG A 433 8.66 -11.52 41.13
C ARG A 433 9.03 -10.09 41.49
N GLU A 434 8.63 -9.65 42.67
CA GLU A 434 8.90 -8.27 43.15
C GLU A 434 8.49 -7.21 42.11
N PRO A 435 7.24 -7.21 41.63
CA PRO A 435 6.81 -6.22 40.66
C PRO A 435 6.92 -4.82 41.27
N GLN A 436 7.23 -3.84 40.42
CA GLN A 436 7.29 -2.42 40.75
C GLN A 436 6.53 -1.62 39.70
N CYS A 437 5.82 -0.60 40.17
CA CYS A 437 5.23 0.40 39.31
C CYS A 437 6.32 1.31 38.73
N LYS A 438 6.46 1.39 37.40
CA LYS A 438 7.41 2.33 36.74
C LYS A 438 7.21 3.79 37.14
N VAL A 439 6.00 4.16 37.53
CA VAL A 439 5.64 5.56 37.79
C VAL A 439 6.04 6.02 39.18
N CYS A 440 5.72 5.25 40.22
CA CYS A 440 5.98 5.63 41.61
C CYS A 440 6.99 4.74 42.34
N ARG A 441 7.51 3.70 41.66
CA ARG A 441 8.43 2.68 42.19
C ARG A 441 7.90 1.84 43.36
N GLN A 442 6.64 2.01 43.76
CA GLN A 442 6.01 1.15 44.76
C GLN A 442 5.61 -0.21 44.19
N THR A 443 5.59 -1.21 45.06
CA THR A 443 5.14 -2.58 44.74
C THR A 443 3.63 -2.60 44.52
N PRO A 444 3.14 -2.96 43.32
CA PRO A 444 1.73 -3.16 43.08
C PRO A 444 1.26 -4.49 43.67
N ILE A 445 -0.04 -4.57 43.90
CA ILE A 445 -0.70 -5.76 44.44
C ILE A 445 -1.60 -6.40 43.38
N ILE A 446 -1.73 -7.73 43.43
CA ILE A 446 -2.68 -8.43 42.56
C ILE A 446 -4.10 -8.15 43.07
N ARG A 447 -4.97 -7.68 42.18
CA ARG A 447 -6.40 -7.48 42.42
C ARG A 447 -7.17 -8.09 41.27
N SER A 448 -8.22 -8.85 41.59
CA SER A 448 -9.16 -9.33 40.60
C SER A 448 -10.09 -8.18 40.17
N SER A 449 -10.20 -7.98 38.87
CA SER A 449 -11.00 -6.93 38.24
C SER A 449 -12.05 -7.60 37.35
N LYS A 450 -13.35 -7.33 37.58
CA LYS A 450 -14.41 -7.84 36.71
C LYS A 450 -14.35 -7.13 35.34
N HIS A 451 -14.55 -7.88 34.27
CA HIS A 451 -14.56 -7.39 32.91
C HIS A 451 -15.69 -8.02 32.09
N LEU A 452 -16.24 -7.23 31.17
CA LEU A 452 -17.17 -7.72 30.14
C LEU A 452 -16.40 -8.10 28.88
N PHE A 453 -16.86 -9.18 28.25
CA PHE A 453 -16.31 -9.73 27.02
C PHE A 453 -17.43 -9.88 25.99
N LEU A 454 -17.14 -9.52 24.74
CA LEU A 454 -17.97 -9.87 23.60
C LEU A 454 -17.70 -11.33 23.22
N ASP A 455 -18.74 -12.15 23.29
CA ASP A 455 -18.73 -13.58 23.01
C ASP A 455 -18.73 -13.84 21.49
N LEU A 456 -17.60 -13.52 20.84
CA LEU A 456 -17.40 -13.75 19.42
C LEU A 456 -17.67 -15.19 18.96
N PRO A 457 -17.33 -16.26 19.72
CA PRO A 457 -17.68 -17.64 19.34
C PRO A 457 -19.18 -17.83 19.02
N LYS A 458 -20.08 -17.22 19.79
CA LYS A 458 -21.54 -17.32 19.54
C LYS A 458 -21.98 -16.61 18.26
N LEU A 459 -21.21 -15.64 17.79
CA LEU A 459 -21.51 -14.82 16.61
C LEU A 459 -20.80 -15.34 15.35
N GLU A 460 -19.87 -16.29 15.49
CA GLU A 460 -19.00 -16.77 14.41
C GLU A 460 -19.81 -17.29 13.20
N SER A 461 -20.85 -18.09 13.42
CA SER A 461 -21.67 -18.63 12.33
C SER A 461 -22.42 -17.53 11.54
N GLN A 462 -22.94 -16.50 12.21
CA GLN A 462 -23.60 -15.38 11.54
C GLN A 462 -22.59 -14.52 10.79
N LEU A 463 -21.40 -14.34 11.36
CA LEU A 463 -20.30 -13.62 10.72
C LEU A 463 -19.85 -14.34 9.44
N GLU A 464 -19.64 -15.66 9.48
CA GLU A 464 -19.23 -16.46 8.31
C GLU A 464 -20.24 -16.36 7.17
N GLN A 465 -21.54 -16.44 7.48
CA GLN A 465 -22.61 -16.28 6.48
C GLN A 465 -22.56 -14.90 5.82
N TRP A 466 -22.35 -13.84 6.60
CA TRP A 466 -22.19 -12.50 6.07
C TRP A 466 -20.89 -12.34 5.27
N LEU A 467 -19.77 -12.89 5.73
CA LEU A 467 -18.46 -12.82 5.07
C LEU A 467 -18.48 -13.51 3.70
N GLU A 468 -19.11 -14.68 3.59
CA GLU A 468 -19.23 -15.38 2.31
C GLU A 468 -19.98 -14.53 1.28
N LYS A 469 -21.06 -13.87 1.70
CA LYS A 469 -21.81 -12.93 0.85
C LYS A 469 -20.99 -11.68 0.51
N SER A 470 -20.46 -10.98 1.52
CA SER A 470 -19.76 -9.71 1.34
C SER A 470 -18.48 -9.86 0.51
N THR A 471 -17.70 -10.92 0.73
CA THR A 471 -16.43 -11.13 0.00
C THR A 471 -16.59 -11.71 -1.40
N SER A 472 -17.74 -12.29 -1.73
CA SER A 472 -18.07 -12.79 -3.07
C SER A 472 -18.66 -11.70 -3.97
N THR A 473 -19.45 -10.78 -3.41
CA THR A 473 -20.04 -9.67 -4.18
C THR A 473 -19.23 -8.38 -4.12
N GLY A 474 -18.41 -8.18 -3.08
CA GLY A 474 -17.63 -6.97 -2.87
C GLY A 474 -16.16 -7.06 -3.29
N ASP A 475 -15.63 -5.92 -3.70
CA ASP A 475 -14.21 -5.70 -4.05
C ASP A 475 -13.30 -5.56 -2.82
N TRP A 476 -13.30 -6.56 -1.93
CA TRP A 476 -12.33 -6.60 -0.84
C TRP A 476 -10.93 -6.86 -1.39
N THR A 477 -9.94 -6.18 -0.83
CA THR A 477 -8.53 -6.41 -1.18
C THR A 477 -8.10 -7.81 -0.74
N LEU A 478 -7.15 -8.40 -1.49
CA LEU A 478 -6.71 -9.78 -1.27
C LEU A 478 -6.14 -10.00 0.14
N ASN A 479 -5.31 -9.07 0.61
CA ASN A 479 -4.75 -9.07 1.96
C ASN A 479 -5.83 -9.04 3.05
N ALA A 480 -6.89 -8.23 2.88
CA ALA A 480 -8.02 -8.20 3.81
C ALA A 480 -8.71 -9.56 3.89
N LYS A 481 -9.04 -10.17 2.72
CA LYS A 481 -9.63 -11.52 2.67
C LYS A 481 -8.75 -12.56 3.38
N GLN A 482 -7.43 -12.52 3.17
CA GLN A 482 -6.49 -13.46 3.76
C GLN A 482 -6.39 -13.30 5.29
N ILE A 483 -6.28 -12.06 5.79
CA ILE A 483 -6.22 -11.76 7.23
C ILE A 483 -7.50 -12.22 7.90
N THR A 484 -8.68 -11.87 7.35
CA THR A 484 -9.97 -12.29 7.91
C THR A 484 -10.09 -13.81 7.94
N ARG A 485 -9.76 -14.51 6.86
CA ARG A 485 -9.80 -15.99 6.82
C ARG A 485 -8.88 -16.63 7.85
N SER A 486 -7.71 -16.05 8.11
CA SER A 486 -6.81 -16.56 9.16
C SER A 486 -7.47 -16.46 10.53
N TRP A 487 -8.12 -15.32 10.84
CA TRP A 487 -8.82 -15.14 12.12
C TRP A 487 -9.98 -16.12 12.32
N ILE A 488 -10.76 -16.39 11.27
CA ILE A 488 -11.85 -17.37 11.33
C ILE A 488 -11.28 -18.79 11.49
N ARG A 489 -10.27 -19.17 10.69
CA ARG A 489 -9.65 -20.50 10.75
C ARG A 489 -9.10 -20.83 12.15
N ASP A 490 -8.53 -19.85 12.84
CA ASP A 490 -7.92 -20.04 14.15
C ASP A 490 -8.97 -20.13 15.29
N GLY A 491 -10.25 -19.89 14.98
CA GLY A 491 -11.39 -19.89 15.90
C GLY A 491 -11.51 -18.59 16.68
N LEU A 492 -12.71 -17.99 16.71
CA LEU A 492 -12.91 -16.75 17.44
C LEU A 492 -12.92 -17.02 18.95
N LYS A 493 -12.44 -16.04 19.73
CA LYS A 493 -12.38 -16.10 21.20
C LYS A 493 -13.12 -14.91 21.79
N PRO A 494 -13.69 -15.03 22.99
CA PRO A 494 -14.26 -13.88 23.68
C PRO A 494 -13.23 -12.76 23.82
N ARG A 495 -13.63 -11.52 23.51
CA ARG A 495 -12.74 -10.35 23.56
C ARG A 495 -13.21 -9.37 24.62
N CYS A 496 -12.30 -8.99 25.50
CA CYS A 496 -12.59 -8.03 26.58
C CYS A 496 -12.91 -6.65 26.00
N ILE A 497 -14.11 -6.14 26.27
CA ILE A 497 -14.62 -4.85 25.78
C ILE A 497 -14.60 -3.74 26.85
N THR A 498 -14.01 -3.98 28.02
CA THR A 498 -13.95 -2.99 29.12
C THR A 498 -12.51 -2.77 29.59
N ARG A 499 -12.21 -1.57 30.07
CA ARG A 499 -10.91 -1.21 30.64
C ARG A 499 -11.05 -0.37 31.89
N ASP A 500 -10.11 -0.54 32.81
CA ASP A 500 -9.94 0.28 33.99
C ASP A 500 -9.21 1.59 33.65
N LEU A 501 -9.87 2.45 32.89
CA LEU A 501 -9.40 3.78 32.50
C LEU A 501 -10.45 4.83 32.87
N GLN A 502 -10.02 6.08 32.96
CA GLN A 502 -10.91 7.22 33.17
C GLN A 502 -11.32 7.86 31.84
N TRP A 503 -10.42 7.84 30.85
CA TRP A 503 -10.65 8.43 29.52
C TRP A 503 -11.19 7.41 28.51
N GLY A 504 -12.50 7.32 28.41
CA GLY A 504 -13.23 6.44 27.49
C GLY A 504 -14.74 6.59 27.62
N THR A 505 -15.50 5.93 26.73
CA THR A 505 -16.95 5.86 26.84
C THR A 505 -17.37 5.08 28.08
N PRO A 506 -18.18 5.62 29.01
CA PRO A 506 -18.53 4.94 30.25
C PRO A 506 -19.43 3.72 30.00
N VAL A 507 -19.19 2.64 30.74
CA VAL A 507 -20.01 1.41 30.66
C VAL A 507 -21.31 1.63 31.46
N PRO A 508 -22.50 1.46 30.87
CA PRO A 508 -23.77 1.80 31.50
C PRO A 508 -24.25 0.68 32.45
N HIS A 509 -23.36 0.03 33.21
CA HIS A 509 -23.70 -1.09 34.08
C HIS A 509 -23.29 -0.81 35.54
N PRO A 510 -24.15 -1.07 36.55
CA PRO A 510 -23.87 -0.75 37.95
C PRO A 510 -22.54 -1.33 38.49
N ASP A 511 -22.18 -2.54 38.07
CA ASP A 511 -20.93 -3.21 38.46
C ASP A 511 -19.67 -2.63 37.78
N PHE A 512 -19.82 -1.74 36.80
CA PHE A 512 -18.74 -1.23 35.94
C PHE A 512 -18.64 0.31 35.94
N LYS A 513 -19.15 0.99 36.98
CA LYS A 513 -19.19 2.46 37.07
C LYS A 513 -17.83 3.17 36.94
N GLU A 514 -16.75 2.52 37.35
CA GLU A 514 -15.38 3.06 37.28
C GLU A 514 -14.61 2.57 36.04
N LYS A 515 -15.32 2.01 35.06
CA LYS A 515 -14.74 1.43 33.84
C LYS A 515 -15.32 2.09 32.60
N VAL A 516 -14.52 2.05 31.55
CA VAL A 516 -14.89 2.52 30.23
C VAL A 516 -14.84 1.37 29.23
N PHE A 517 -15.51 1.54 28.10
CA PHE A 517 -15.34 0.64 26.98
C PHE A 517 -13.90 0.66 26.47
N TYR A 518 -13.44 -0.50 26.03
CA TYR A 518 -12.16 -0.63 25.38
C TYR A 518 -12.23 0.03 24.00
N VAL A 519 -11.27 0.90 23.68
CA VAL A 519 -11.25 1.67 22.42
C VAL A 519 -11.46 0.81 21.16
N TRP A 520 -10.95 -0.41 21.12
CA TRP A 520 -11.13 -1.28 19.95
C TRP A 520 -12.52 -1.91 19.82
N PHE A 521 -13.39 -1.77 20.82
CA PHE A 521 -14.82 -2.07 20.72
C PHE A 521 -15.60 -0.87 20.16
N ASP A 522 -15.37 0.34 20.68
CA ASP A 522 -16.20 1.51 20.36
C ASP A 522 -15.60 2.48 19.33
N ALA A 523 -14.31 2.40 18.98
CA ALA A 523 -13.73 3.24 17.93
C ALA A 523 -14.41 3.04 16.57
N PRO A 524 -14.74 1.81 16.11
CA PRO A 524 -15.53 1.63 14.89
C PRO A 524 -16.98 2.18 15.01
N ILE A 525 -17.55 2.22 16.23
CA ILE A 525 -18.84 2.89 16.48
C ILE A 525 -18.70 4.42 16.25
N GLY A 526 -17.48 4.94 16.33
CA GLY A 526 -17.10 6.29 15.93
C GLY A 526 -17.62 6.68 14.55
N TYR A 527 -17.67 5.77 13.56
CA TYR A 527 -18.21 6.12 12.24
C TYR A 527 -19.70 6.47 12.30
N LEU A 528 -20.47 5.76 13.12
CA LEU A 528 -21.90 6.01 13.32
C LEU A 528 -22.11 7.33 14.05
N SER A 529 -21.38 7.55 15.15
CA SER A 529 -21.52 8.75 15.96
C SER A 529 -21.04 10.01 15.23
N ILE A 530 -19.97 9.93 14.43
CA ILE A 530 -19.54 11.01 13.54
C ILE A 530 -20.65 11.35 12.54
N THR A 531 -21.31 10.35 11.97
CA THR A 531 -22.45 10.57 11.05
C THR A 531 -23.67 11.14 11.78
N ALA A 532 -23.91 10.71 13.02
CA ALA A 532 -24.98 11.24 13.87
C ALA A 532 -24.76 12.69 14.31
N ASN A 533 -23.50 13.11 14.47
CA ASN A 533 -23.16 14.53 14.70
C ASN A 533 -23.25 15.36 13.41
N TYR A 534 -23.25 14.72 12.23
CA TYR A 534 -23.42 15.38 10.94
C TYR A 534 -24.90 15.55 10.56
N THR A 535 -25.75 14.57 10.87
CA THR A 535 -27.19 14.62 10.61
C THR A 535 -27.96 13.75 11.61
N ASP A 536 -29.13 14.22 12.04
CA ASP A 536 -30.05 13.46 12.89
C ASP A 536 -30.59 12.21 12.18
N GLU A 537 -30.60 12.20 10.84
CA GLU A 537 -31.09 11.09 10.01
C GLU A 537 -29.99 10.04 9.67
N TRP A 538 -28.94 9.94 10.50
CA TRP A 538 -27.77 9.07 10.27
C TRP A 538 -28.12 7.58 10.10
N GLU A 539 -29.23 7.14 10.70
CA GLU A 539 -29.72 5.76 10.57
C GLU A 539 -30.10 5.42 9.12
N LYS A 540 -30.46 6.41 8.28
CA LYS A 540 -30.69 6.17 6.85
C LYS A 540 -29.44 5.67 6.14
N TRP A 541 -28.25 6.03 6.62
CA TRP A 541 -26.97 5.54 6.12
C TRP A 541 -26.55 4.23 6.80
N TRP A 542 -26.65 4.16 8.12
CA TRP A 542 -26.06 3.09 8.91
C TRP A 542 -27.01 1.95 9.29
N LYS A 543 -28.32 2.06 9.03
CA LYS A 543 -29.34 1.02 9.27
C LYS A 543 -30.19 0.74 8.03
N ASN A 544 -29.56 0.78 6.86
CA ASN A 544 -30.20 0.63 5.55
C ASN A 544 -29.34 -0.16 4.54
N PRO A 545 -28.96 -1.41 4.87
CA PRO A 545 -28.08 -2.23 4.04
C PRO A 545 -28.65 -2.56 2.64
N GLN A 546 -29.94 -2.30 2.41
CA GLN A 546 -30.60 -2.53 1.13
C GLN A 546 -30.35 -1.40 0.12
N GLN A 547 -30.11 -0.17 0.58
CA GLN A 547 -29.89 0.99 -0.29
C GLN A 547 -28.46 1.52 -0.23
N VAL A 548 -27.66 1.14 0.78
CA VAL A 548 -26.33 1.70 1.05
C VAL A 548 -25.24 0.67 0.82
N GLU A 549 -24.23 1.07 0.04
CA GLU A 549 -22.97 0.35 -0.10
C GLU A 549 -21.89 1.01 0.76
N LEU A 550 -21.36 0.26 1.74
CA LEU A 550 -20.31 0.73 2.64
C LEU A 550 -18.91 0.34 2.14
N TYR A 551 -18.06 1.35 1.93
CA TYR A 551 -16.64 1.21 1.66
C TYR A 551 -15.83 1.66 2.88
N ASN A 552 -14.90 0.83 3.35
CA ASN A 552 -13.97 1.19 4.43
C ASN A 552 -12.53 1.13 3.93
N PHE A 553 -11.81 2.25 4.06
CA PHE A 553 -10.40 2.37 3.67
C PHE A 553 -9.49 2.37 4.90
N MET A 554 -8.51 1.48 4.93
CA MET A 554 -7.61 1.34 6.08
C MET A 554 -6.26 0.70 5.71
N ALA A 555 -5.34 0.68 6.67
CA ALA A 555 -4.16 -0.19 6.63
C ALA A 555 -4.49 -1.60 7.15
N LYS A 556 -3.66 -2.59 6.78
CA LYS A 556 -3.89 -4.02 7.05
C LYS A 556 -4.05 -4.40 8.53
N ASP A 557 -3.50 -3.63 9.46
CA ASP A 557 -3.61 -3.82 10.91
C ASP A 557 -5.04 -3.61 11.43
N ASN A 558 -5.83 -2.76 10.77
CA ASN A 558 -7.21 -2.48 11.17
C ASN A 558 -8.23 -3.51 10.67
N VAL A 559 -7.82 -4.42 9.78
CA VAL A 559 -8.73 -5.41 9.14
C VAL A 559 -9.52 -6.23 10.15
N PRO A 560 -8.94 -6.85 11.19
CA PRO A 560 -9.70 -7.69 12.11
C PRO A 560 -10.83 -6.96 12.84
N PHE A 561 -10.65 -5.67 13.12
CA PHE A 561 -11.67 -4.86 13.80
C PHE A 561 -12.87 -4.58 12.89
N HIS A 562 -12.64 -4.44 11.58
CA HIS A 562 -13.67 -4.10 10.60
C HIS A 562 -14.26 -5.31 9.87
N SER A 563 -13.56 -6.45 9.88
CA SER A 563 -14.05 -7.71 9.29
C SER A 563 -14.60 -8.71 10.31
N VAL A 564 -14.29 -8.54 11.61
CA VAL A 564 -14.71 -9.46 12.68
C VAL A 564 -15.41 -8.70 13.81
N VAL A 565 -14.67 -7.88 14.58
CA VAL A 565 -15.17 -7.34 15.85
C VAL A 565 -16.40 -6.46 15.66
N PHE A 566 -16.32 -5.49 14.76
CA PHE A 566 -17.41 -4.55 14.50
C PHE A 566 -18.61 -5.22 13.80
N PRO A 567 -18.44 -6.01 12.73
CA PRO A 567 -19.54 -6.79 12.17
C PRO A 567 -20.23 -7.70 13.19
N CYS A 568 -19.48 -8.41 14.05
CA CYS A 568 -20.07 -9.21 15.14
C CYS A 568 -20.90 -8.34 16.09
N SER A 569 -20.39 -7.16 16.47
CA SER A 569 -21.10 -6.23 17.36
C SER A 569 -22.42 -5.75 16.73
N LEU A 570 -22.41 -5.40 15.45
CA LEU A 570 -23.59 -4.94 14.71
C LEU A 570 -24.60 -6.07 14.43
N LEU A 571 -24.12 -7.25 14.02
CA LEU A 571 -24.96 -8.44 13.82
C LEU A 571 -25.62 -8.88 15.13
N GLY A 572 -24.84 -8.94 16.22
CA GLY A 572 -25.35 -9.29 17.54
C GLY A 572 -26.33 -8.27 18.12
N ALA A 573 -26.24 -7.00 17.71
CA ALA A 573 -27.21 -5.97 18.08
C ALA A 573 -28.58 -6.14 17.38
N GLN A 574 -28.63 -6.86 16.26
CA GLN A 574 -29.85 -7.20 15.51
C GLN A 574 -30.73 -5.98 15.16
N ASP A 575 -30.11 -4.90 14.66
CA ASP A 575 -30.78 -3.61 14.42
C ASP A 575 -30.68 -3.14 12.96
N ASN A 576 -30.68 -4.09 12.01
CA ASN A 576 -30.62 -3.84 10.57
C ASN A 576 -29.43 -2.93 10.14
N TYR A 577 -28.28 -3.06 10.80
CA TYR A 577 -27.11 -2.25 10.49
C TYR A 577 -26.55 -2.50 9.07
N THR A 578 -26.09 -1.43 8.43
CA THR A 578 -25.27 -1.46 7.22
C THR A 578 -23.87 -1.98 7.58
N LEU A 579 -23.50 -3.13 7.02
CA LEU A 579 -22.19 -3.76 7.19
C LEU A 579 -21.30 -3.47 5.98
N VAL A 580 -19.98 -3.59 6.14
CA VAL A 580 -19.04 -3.28 5.07
C VAL A 580 -19.26 -4.16 3.83
N ASN A 581 -19.43 -3.53 2.68
CA ASN A 581 -19.53 -4.19 1.38
C ASN A 581 -18.14 -4.34 0.75
N HIS A 582 -17.27 -3.33 0.90
CA HIS A 582 -15.94 -3.29 0.30
C HIS A 582 -14.90 -2.87 1.36
N LEU A 583 -14.08 -3.83 1.80
CA LEU A 583 -12.97 -3.56 2.72
C LEU A 583 -11.67 -3.36 1.94
N VAL A 584 -11.21 -2.11 1.86
CA VAL A 584 -10.04 -1.70 1.09
C VAL A 584 -8.85 -1.52 2.03
N ALA A 585 -8.03 -2.57 2.17
CA ALA A 585 -6.85 -2.56 3.02
C ALA A 585 -5.55 -2.40 2.21
N THR A 586 -4.70 -1.48 2.62
CA THR A 586 -3.36 -1.27 2.04
C THR A 586 -2.27 -1.96 2.86
N GLU A 587 -1.18 -2.30 2.18
CA GLU A 587 0.09 -2.67 2.78
C GLU A 587 0.82 -1.41 3.32
N TYR A 588 1.99 -1.54 3.94
CA TYR A 588 2.67 -0.39 4.54
C TYR A 588 3.47 0.42 3.51
N LEU A 589 3.50 1.73 3.71
CA LEU A 589 4.49 2.61 3.11
C LEU A 589 5.68 2.75 4.07
N ASN A 590 6.85 2.29 3.66
CA ASN A 590 8.13 2.53 4.30
C ASN A 590 8.72 3.87 3.85
N TYR A 591 9.76 4.34 4.55
CA TYR A 591 10.46 5.57 4.24
C TYR A 591 11.92 5.27 3.94
N GLU A 592 12.33 5.47 2.70
CA GLU A 592 13.61 5.01 2.14
C GLU A 592 13.83 3.52 2.48
N ASP A 593 14.93 3.18 3.13
CA ASP A 593 15.32 1.84 3.57
C ASP A 593 14.80 1.48 4.97
N THR A 594 13.95 2.31 5.58
CA THR A 594 13.53 2.17 6.98
C THR A 594 12.05 2.50 7.20
N LYS A 595 11.62 2.52 8.45
CA LYS A 595 10.26 2.90 8.86
C LYS A 595 10.22 4.34 9.37
N PHE A 596 9.08 4.99 9.17
CA PHE A 596 8.77 6.27 9.81
C PHE A 596 8.99 6.18 11.33
N SER A 597 9.67 7.16 11.91
CA SER A 597 9.96 7.19 13.34
C SER A 597 10.05 8.62 13.86
N LYS A 598 9.03 9.02 14.63
CA LYS A 598 8.99 10.34 15.25
C LYS A 598 10.11 10.52 16.28
N SER A 599 10.40 9.49 17.07
CA SER A 599 11.45 9.54 18.11
C SER A 599 12.86 9.67 17.52
N ARG A 600 13.12 9.09 16.34
CA ARG A 600 14.41 9.22 15.63
C ARG A 600 14.46 10.39 14.63
N GLY A 601 13.35 11.12 14.46
CA GLY A 601 13.24 12.18 13.46
C GLY A 601 13.34 11.67 12.01
N VAL A 602 12.95 10.43 11.75
CA VAL A 602 13.05 9.77 10.44
C VAL A 602 11.70 9.80 9.75
N GLY A 603 11.67 10.34 8.53
CA GLY A 603 10.49 10.39 7.67
C GLY A 603 9.78 11.74 7.66
N VAL A 604 8.91 11.90 6.65
CA VAL A 604 8.09 13.10 6.48
C VAL A 604 6.76 12.92 7.21
N PHE A 605 6.45 13.87 8.10
CA PHE A 605 5.17 13.97 8.78
C PHE A 605 4.27 14.99 8.09
N GLY A 606 2.95 14.83 8.22
CA GLY A 606 1.97 15.60 7.45
C GLY A 606 2.02 17.11 7.70
N ASP A 607 2.41 17.52 8.91
CA ASP A 607 2.63 18.92 9.29
C ASP A 607 3.89 19.51 8.66
N MET A 608 4.90 18.69 8.37
CA MET A 608 6.17 19.09 7.77
C MET A 608 6.12 19.16 6.24
N ALA A 609 5.20 18.43 5.60
CA ALA A 609 5.12 18.34 4.14
C ALA A 609 4.91 19.71 3.48
N LYS A 610 4.12 20.59 4.10
CA LYS A 610 3.88 21.96 3.63
C LYS A 610 5.13 22.85 3.63
N ASP A 611 6.07 22.58 4.53
CA ASP A 611 7.28 23.39 4.73
C ASP A 611 8.44 22.96 3.81
N THR A 612 8.17 22.07 2.85
CA THR A 612 9.16 21.60 1.87
C THR A 612 9.22 22.46 0.61
N GLY A 613 8.22 23.33 0.41
CA GLY A 613 8.03 24.08 -0.84
C GLY A 613 7.49 23.22 -2.00
N ILE A 614 7.28 21.93 -1.79
CA ILE A 614 6.66 21.04 -2.79
C ILE A 614 5.13 21.13 -2.65
N PRO A 615 4.39 21.44 -3.73
CA PRO A 615 2.93 21.53 -3.69
C PRO A 615 2.26 20.22 -3.28
N SER A 616 1.11 20.31 -2.59
CA SER A 616 0.35 19.13 -2.12
C SER A 616 0.02 18.14 -3.24
N ASP A 617 -0.31 18.61 -4.44
CA ASP A 617 -0.66 17.74 -5.57
C ASP A 617 0.52 16.88 -6.04
N VAL A 618 1.76 17.36 -5.91
CA VAL A 618 2.95 16.57 -6.22
C VAL A 618 3.14 15.45 -5.18
N TRP A 619 2.86 15.73 -3.90
CA TRP A 619 2.81 14.69 -2.87
C TRP A 619 1.73 13.66 -3.15
N ARG A 620 0.51 14.12 -3.47
CA ARG A 620 -0.61 13.23 -3.80
C ARG A 620 -0.27 12.33 -4.98
N PHE A 621 0.23 12.91 -6.08
CA PHE A 621 0.66 12.16 -7.26
C PHE A 621 1.66 11.07 -6.91
N TYR A 622 2.76 11.42 -6.22
CA TYR A 622 3.82 10.46 -5.96
C TYR A 622 3.33 9.33 -5.03
N LEU A 623 2.65 9.68 -3.93
CA LEU A 623 2.12 8.68 -2.99
C LEU A 623 1.10 7.74 -3.64
N LEU A 624 0.28 8.23 -4.56
CA LEU A 624 -0.68 7.42 -5.31
C LEU A 624 0.00 6.56 -6.39
N TYR A 625 1.07 7.06 -7.00
CA TYR A 625 1.90 6.33 -7.96
C TYR A 625 2.60 5.13 -7.31
N VAL A 626 3.04 5.27 -6.06
CA VAL A 626 3.64 4.19 -5.24
C VAL A 626 2.69 3.63 -4.17
N ARG A 627 1.37 3.73 -4.38
CA ARG A 627 0.39 3.24 -3.40
C ARG A 627 0.64 1.74 -3.08
N PRO A 628 0.76 1.36 -1.80
CA PRO A 628 1.06 -0.02 -1.39
C PRO A 628 -0.19 -0.91 -1.45
N GLU A 629 -0.54 -1.39 -2.65
CA GLU A 629 -1.75 -2.21 -2.87
C GLU A 629 -1.51 -3.70 -2.61
N GLY A 630 -0.62 -4.34 -3.37
CA GLY A 630 -0.33 -5.78 -3.26
C GLY A 630 0.83 -6.12 -2.32
N GLN A 631 1.74 -5.19 -2.10
CA GLN A 631 2.93 -5.34 -1.26
C GLN A 631 3.32 -4.00 -0.64
N ASP A 632 4.17 -4.05 0.39
CA ASP A 632 4.77 -2.85 0.97
C ASP A 632 5.50 -2.04 -0.13
N SER A 633 5.42 -0.72 -0.04
CA SER A 633 6.13 0.21 -0.92
C SER A 633 7.05 1.10 -0.10
N ALA A 634 8.00 1.78 -0.74
CA ALA A 634 8.91 2.70 -0.05
C ALA A 634 8.83 4.09 -0.69
N PHE A 635 8.68 5.12 0.14
CA PHE A 635 8.87 6.49 -0.29
C PHE A 635 10.37 6.73 -0.51
N SER A 636 10.76 7.22 -1.70
CA SER A 636 12.14 7.66 -1.94
C SER A 636 12.18 9.07 -2.54
N TRP A 637 13.04 9.91 -1.98
CA TRP A 637 13.25 11.28 -2.47
C TRP A 637 13.77 11.31 -3.91
N ALA A 638 14.67 10.38 -4.25
CA ALA A 638 15.25 10.27 -5.59
C ALA A 638 14.19 9.84 -6.61
N ASP A 639 13.37 8.85 -6.27
CA ASP A 639 12.30 8.38 -7.15
C ASP A 639 11.16 9.41 -7.26
N MET A 640 10.82 10.13 -6.19
CA MET A 640 9.88 11.26 -6.25
C MET A 640 10.34 12.33 -7.25
N ALA A 641 11.62 12.72 -7.20
CA ALA A 641 12.20 13.68 -8.13
C ALA A 641 12.17 13.16 -9.58
N LEU A 642 12.54 11.88 -9.75
CA LEU A 642 12.51 11.21 -11.05
C LEU A 642 11.09 11.21 -11.64
N LYS A 643 10.09 10.73 -10.91
CA LYS A 643 8.70 10.64 -11.39
C LYS A 643 8.05 12.01 -11.59
N ASN A 644 8.36 13.00 -10.75
CA ASN A 644 7.95 14.38 -11.03
C ASN A 644 8.52 14.86 -12.37
N ASN A 645 9.82 14.70 -12.58
CA ASN A 645 10.48 15.24 -13.76
C ASN A 645 10.13 14.45 -15.04
N SER A 646 9.97 13.13 -14.95
CA SER A 646 9.64 12.29 -16.10
C SER A 646 8.15 12.26 -16.43
N GLU A 647 7.29 12.01 -15.44
CA GLU A 647 5.85 11.80 -15.68
C GLU A 647 5.05 13.10 -15.61
N LEU A 648 5.29 13.95 -14.62
CA LEU A 648 4.57 15.22 -14.51
C LEU A 648 5.14 16.25 -15.48
N LEU A 649 6.44 16.55 -15.44
CA LEU A 649 7.01 17.63 -16.24
C LEU A 649 7.15 17.24 -17.73
N ASN A 650 7.84 16.13 -18.03
CA ASN A 650 8.18 15.76 -19.41
C ASN A 650 7.07 15.03 -20.19
N ASN A 651 6.07 14.47 -19.50
CA ASN A 651 4.93 13.80 -20.13
C ASN A 651 3.64 14.63 -19.99
N LEU A 652 2.96 14.58 -18.84
CA LEU A 652 1.64 15.18 -18.62
C LEU A 652 1.64 16.70 -18.85
N GLY A 653 2.53 17.39 -18.17
CA GLY A 653 2.72 18.84 -18.27
C GLY A 653 3.16 19.26 -19.65
N ASN A 654 4.15 18.58 -20.24
CA ASN A 654 4.61 18.88 -21.60
C ASN A 654 3.46 18.80 -22.62
N PHE A 655 2.64 17.75 -22.55
CA PHE A 655 1.51 17.60 -23.46
C PHE A 655 0.50 18.75 -23.32
N ILE A 656 0.01 18.97 -22.10
CA ILE A 656 -1.04 19.96 -21.82
C ILE A 656 -0.53 21.39 -22.13
N ASN A 657 0.70 21.70 -21.72
CA ASN A 657 1.33 22.99 -22.00
C ASN A 657 1.43 23.24 -23.52
N ARG A 658 1.86 22.25 -24.30
CA ARG A 658 1.97 22.38 -25.77
C ARG A 658 0.60 22.54 -26.42
N ALA A 659 -0.38 21.73 -26.01
CA ALA A 659 -1.74 21.80 -26.53
C ALA A 659 -2.34 23.20 -26.34
N GLY A 660 -2.28 23.75 -25.12
CA GLY A 660 -2.75 25.11 -24.83
C GLY A 660 -1.91 26.20 -25.50
N MET A 661 -0.58 26.07 -25.49
CA MET A 661 0.33 27.02 -26.14
C MET A 661 0.05 27.16 -27.63
N PHE A 662 -0.19 26.06 -28.35
CA PHE A 662 -0.44 26.12 -29.79
C PHE A 662 -1.75 26.85 -30.13
N VAL A 663 -2.81 26.65 -29.35
CA VAL A 663 -4.06 27.42 -29.50
C VAL A 663 -3.80 28.91 -29.27
N SER A 664 -3.14 29.26 -28.17
CA SER A 664 -2.86 30.66 -27.81
C SER A 664 -1.95 31.35 -28.84
N LYS A 665 -0.89 30.68 -29.27
CA LYS A 665 0.17 31.24 -30.11
C LYS A 665 -0.19 31.31 -31.59
N PHE A 666 -0.89 30.31 -32.12
CA PHE A 666 -1.11 30.16 -33.56
C PHE A 666 -2.54 30.47 -34.00
N PHE A 667 -3.50 30.45 -33.08
CA PHE A 667 -4.93 30.60 -33.37
C PHE A 667 -5.60 31.66 -32.47
N GLU A 668 -4.82 32.64 -31.98
CA GLU A 668 -5.32 33.80 -31.22
C GLU A 668 -6.16 33.43 -29.98
N GLY A 669 -5.87 32.27 -29.37
CA GLY A 669 -6.58 31.74 -28.21
C GLY A 669 -7.93 31.09 -28.54
N CYS A 670 -8.28 30.92 -29.82
CA CYS A 670 -9.50 30.24 -30.25
C CYS A 670 -9.17 28.83 -30.77
N VAL A 671 -9.93 27.83 -30.33
CA VAL A 671 -9.79 26.45 -30.80
C VAL A 671 -10.07 26.40 -32.31
N PRO A 672 -9.15 25.86 -33.13
CA PRO A 672 -9.32 25.81 -34.58
C PRO A 672 -10.36 24.77 -35.02
N VAL A 673 -10.78 24.85 -36.30
CA VAL A 673 -11.59 23.82 -36.94
C VAL A 673 -10.83 22.50 -37.00
N MET A 674 -11.51 21.40 -36.69
CA MET A 674 -10.95 20.05 -36.67
C MET A 674 -11.56 19.21 -37.78
N ASP A 675 -10.78 18.93 -38.82
CA ASP A 675 -11.13 17.99 -39.88
C ASP A 675 -10.46 16.64 -39.59
N LEU A 676 -11.24 15.68 -39.09
CA LEU A 676 -10.75 14.40 -38.57
C LEU A 676 -10.40 13.45 -39.72
N GLN A 677 -9.12 13.10 -39.83
CA GLN A 677 -8.64 12.05 -40.73
C GLN A 677 -8.59 10.70 -40.01
N ARG A 678 -8.22 9.65 -40.74
CA ARG A 678 -8.08 8.29 -40.20
C ARG A 678 -7.17 8.23 -38.97
N GLU A 679 -6.08 8.99 -38.96
CA GLU A 679 -5.17 9.10 -37.82
C GLU A 679 -5.86 9.65 -36.55
N GLU A 680 -6.66 10.71 -36.68
CA GLU A 680 -7.43 11.24 -35.56
C GLU A 680 -8.45 10.24 -35.06
N LYS A 681 -9.19 9.57 -35.97
CA LYS A 681 -10.18 8.57 -35.56
C LYS A 681 -9.54 7.44 -34.76
N LYS A 682 -8.35 6.97 -35.16
CA LYS A 682 -7.55 6.00 -34.41
C LYS A 682 -7.16 6.54 -33.03
N LEU A 683 -6.66 7.76 -32.96
CA LEU A 683 -6.29 8.39 -31.69
C LEU A 683 -7.49 8.56 -30.74
N LEU A 684 -8.63 9.03 -31.25
CA LEU A 684 -9.85 9.18 -30.47
C LEU A 684 -10.33 7.85 -29.91
N ALA A 685 -10.26 6.78 -30.70
CA ALA A 685 -10.60 5.43 -30.25
C ALA A 685 -9.63 4.90 -29.18
N LEU A 686 -8.32 5.15 -29.31
CA LEU A 686 -7.33 4.80 -28.28
C LEU A 686 -7.58 5.55 -26.97
N VAL A 687 -7.80 6.87 -27.04
CA VAL A 687 -8.09 7.68 -25.84
C VAL A 687 -9.42 7.26 -25.20
N GLY A 688 -10.44 6.97 -25.99
CA GLY A 688 -11.72 6.45 -25.51
C GLY A 688 -11.57 5.09 -24.81
N TRP A 689 -10.72 4.21 -25.34
CA TRP A 689 -10.41 2.92 -24.71
C TRP A 689 -9.66 3.10 -23.38
N GLU A 690 -8.60 3.92 -23.34
CA GLU A 690 -7.87 4.23 -22.11
C GLU A 690 -8.78 4.82 -21.01
N LEU A 691 -9.72 5.69 -21.39
CA LEU A 691 -10.75 6.23 -20.50
C LEU A 691 -11.66 5.13 -19.92
N GLN A 692 -12.10 4.19 -20.77
CA GLN A 692 -12.90 3.04 -20.33
C GLN A 692 -12.11 2.14 -19.38
N GLN A 693 -10.82 1.90 -19.66
CA GLN A 693 -9.96 1.12 -18.78
C GLN A 693 -9.77 1.82 -17.43
N TYR A 694 -9.52 3.13 -17.41
CA TYR A 694 -9.46 3.94 -16.21
C TYR A 694 -10.72 3.75 -15.33
N ILE A 695 -11.91 3.86 -15.92
CA ILE A 695 -13.19 3.65 -15.21
C ILE A 695 -13.28 2.22 -14.66
N GLN A 696 -12.95 1.22 -15.48
CA GLN A 696 -13.02 -0.20 -15.11
C GLN A 696 -12.12 -0.53 -13.90
N VAL A 697 -10.91 0.03 -13.85
CA VAL A 697 -9.99 -0.21 -12.73
C VAL A 697 -10.36 0.63 -11.50
N MET A 698 -10.86 1.86 -11.67
CA MET A 698 -11.35 2.70 -10.58
C MET A 698 -12.61 2.14 -9.91
N ASP A 699 -13.52 1.53 -10.68
CA ASP A 699 -14.71 0.85 -10.16
C ASP A 699 -14.37 -0.30 -9.21
N LYS A 700 -13.17 -0.87 -9.35
CA LYS A 700 -12.59 -1.90 -8.47
C LYS A 700 -11.55 -1.36 -7.50
N VAL A 701 -11.47 -0.05 -7.31
CA VAL A 701 -10.56 0.62 -6.38
C VAL A 701 -9.06 0.33 -6.64
N LYS A 702 -8.69 0.03 -7.89
CA LYS A 702 -7.29 -0.11 -8.33
C LYS A 702 -6.69 1.25 -8.68
N ILE A 703 -6.51 2.06 -7.63
CA ILE A 703 -6.11 3.47 -7.72
C ILE A 703 -4.74 3.64 -8.38
N ARG A 704 -3.78 2.76 -8.08
CA ARG A 704 -2.44 2.84 -8.68
C ARG A 704 -2.45 2.58 -10.18
N ASP A 705 -3.21 1.58 -10.63
CA ASP A 705 -3.28 1.21 -12.05
C ASP A 705 -4.04 2.26 -12.86
N ALA A 706 -5.11 2.83 -12.29
CA ALA A 706 -5.88 3.90 -12.91
C ALA A 706 -5.01 5.11 -13.30
N LEU A 707 -4.05 5.51 -12.45
CA LEU A 707 -3.14 6.60 -12.75
C LEU A 707 -2.29 6.34 -14.01
N LYS A 708 -1.98 5.08 -14.34
CA LYS A 708 -1.22 4.73 -15.54
C LYS A 708 -1.98 5.10 -16.82
N HIS A 709 -3.29 4.86 -16.86
CA HIS A 709 -4.15 5.20 -18.00
C HIS A 709 -4.17 6.72 -18.27
N ILE A 710 -4.17 7.55 -17.22
CA ILE A 710 -4.03 9.01 -17.35
C ILE A 710 -2.69 9.36 -18.02
N LEU A 711 -1.60 8.76 -17.55
CA LEU A 711 -0.26 9.00 -18.09
C LEU A 711 -0.11 8.49 -19.53
N ASN A 712 -0.74 7.36 -19.87
CA ASN A 712 -0.77 6.80 -21.23
C ASN A 712 -1.49 7.71 -22.23
N ILE A 713 -2.65 8.25 -21.87
CA ILE A 713 -3.37 9.22 -22.71
C ILE A 713 -2.47 10.42 -23.03
N SER A 714 -1.72 10.92 -22.05
CA SER A 714 -0.73 11.98 -22.28
C SER A 714 0.43 11.54 -23.19
N ARG A 715 0.93 10.30 -23.06
CA ARG A 715 1.99 9.75 -23.94
C ARG A 715 1.51 9.68 -25.40
N HIS A 716 0.30 9.15 -25.63
CA HIS A 716 -0.33 9.14 -26.95
C HIS A 716 -0.48 10.55 -27.52
N GLY A 717 -0.93 11.51 -26.69
CA GLY A 717 -1.02 12.91 -27.07
C GLY A 717 0.34 13.53 -27.44
N ASN A 718 1.38 13.27 -26.66
CA ASN A 718 2.74 13.73 -26.95
C ASN A 718 3.26 13.16 -28.28
N GLN A 719 3.10 11.85 -28.50
CA GLN A 719 3.51 11.18 -29.74
C GLN A 719 2.76 11.77 -30.94
N TYR A 720 1.45 11.96 -30.82
CA TYR A 720 0.61 12.54 -31.87
C TYR A 720 1.06 13.96 -32.26
N ILE A 721 1.28 14.83 -31.27
CA ILE A 721 1.82 16.17 -31.51
C ILE A 721 3.20 16.08 -32.18
N GLN A 722 4.06 15.16 -31.72
CA GLN A 722 5.44 15.06 -32.17
C GLN A 722 5.55 14.60 -33.63
N VAL A 723 4.79 13.57 -34.02
CA VAL A 723 4.79 13.06 -35.40
C VAL A 723 4.19 14.08 -36.37
N ASN A 724 3.20 14.86 -35.93
CA ASN A 724 2.50 15.80 -36.80
C ASN A 724 3.17 17.18 -36.92
N GLU A 725 4.07 17.53 -36.01
CA GLU A 725 4.83 18.80 -36.02
C GLU A 725 3.99 20.06 -36.32
N PRO A 726 2.88 20.33 -35.60
CA PRO A 726 1.97 21.45 -35.90
C PRO A 726 2.68 22.82 -35.90
N TRP A 727 3.73 22.99 -35.08
CA TRP A 727 4.53 24.23 -35.03
C TRP A 727 5.37 24.48 -36.31
N LYS A 728 5.60 23.45 -37.13
CA LYS A 728 6.20 23.58 -38.46
C LYS A 728 5.11 23.74 -39.51
N LYS A 729 4.10 22.85 -39.51
CA LYS A 729 3.00 22.83 -40.49
C LYS A 729 2.20 24.14 -40.54
N ILE A 730 2.06 24.84 -39.41
CA ILE A 730 1.40 26.15 -39.38
C ILE A 730 2.07 27.21 -40.27
N LYS A 731 3.34 27.03 -40.62
CA LYS A 731 4.10 27.93 -41.51
C LYS A 731 4.05 27.49 -42.98
N GLY A 732 3.35 26.40 -43.29
CA GLY A 732 3.20 25.84 -44.62
C GLY A 732 2.04 26.45 -45.41
N GLY A 733 1.61 25.73 -46.45
CA GLY A 733 0.44 26.11 -47.27
C GLY A 733 -0.89 25.87 -46.55
N GLU A 734 -2.01 26.16 -47.23
CA GLU A 734 -3.35 26.07 -46.63
C GLU A 734 -3.66 24.68 -46.05
N SER A 735 -3.30 23.61 -46.77
CA SER A 735 -3.47 22.23 -46.31
C SER A 735 -2.67 21.93 -45.03
N ASP A 736 -1.43 22.41 -44.94
CA ASP A 736 -0.59 22.23 -43.75
C ASP A 736 -1.13 23.01 -42.55
N ARG A 737 -1.64 24.22 -42.79
CA ARG A 737 -2.30 25.05 -41.76
C ARG A 737 -3.57 24.40 -41.24
N GLN A 738 -4.38 23.82 -42.12
CA GLN A 738 -5.57 23.05 -41.74
C GLN A 738 -5.18 21.83 -40.90
N ARG A 739 -4.14 21.07 -41.31
CA ARG A 739 -3.61 19.94 -40.53
C ARG A 739 -3.12 20.38 -39.15
N ALA A 740 -2.37 21.47 -39.06
CA ALA A 740 -1.91 22.04 -37.80
C ALA A 740 -3.09 22.46 -36.90
N GLY A 741 -4.17 22.97 -37.51
CA GLY A 741 -5.45 23.26 -36.86
C GLY A 741 -6.06 22.00 -36.23
N THR A 742 -6.34 20.96 -37.03
CA THR A 742 -6.89 19.69 -36.53
C THR A 742 -6.07 19.13 -35.35
N VAL A 743 -4.74 19.04 -35.51
CA VAL A 743 -3.84 18.48 -34.49
C VAL A 743 -3.93 19.28 -33.19
N THR A 744 -3.96 20.61 -33.29
CA THR A 744 -4.06 21.51 -32.14
C THR A 744 -5.41 21.38 -31.44
N GLY A 745 -6.51 21.37 -32.21
CA GLY A 745 -7.87 21.25 -31.68
C GLY A 745 -8.13 19.91 -30.99
N VAL A 746 -7.68 18.80 -31.57
CA VAL A 746 -7.79 17.47 -30.94
C VAL A 746 -6.95 17.41 -29.68
N SER A 747 -5.71 17.92 -29.72
CA SER A 747 -4.80 17.89 -28.56
C SER A 747 -5.34 18.67 -27.35
N VAL A 748 -5.93 19.85 -27.55
CA VAL A 748 -6.49 20.65 -26.45
C VAL A 748 -7.75 20.00 -25.85
N ASN A 749 -8.50 19.25 -26.64
CA ASN A 749 -9.62 18.46 -26.14
C ASN A 749 -9.16 17.23 -25.33
N ILE A 750 -8.07 16.55 -25.72
CA ILE A 750 -7.44 15.51 -24.88
C ILE A 750 -6.97 16.13 -23.56
N ALA A 751 -6.36 17.32 -23.58
CA ALA A 751 -5.97 18.04 -22.37
C ALA A 751 -7.18 18.37 -21.47
N CYS A 752 -8.33 18.71 -22.06
CA CYS A 752 -9.59 18.89 -21.33
C CYS A 752 -10.04 17.60 -20.65
N LEU A 753 -10.01 16.45 -21.34
CA LEU A 753 -10.33 15.14 -20.74
C LEU A 753 -9.37 14.80 -19.58
N LEU A 754 -8.06 14.96 -19.79
CA LEU A 754 -7.04 14.71 -18.76
C LEU A 754 -7.31 15.54 -17.50
N SER A 755 -7.76 16.80 -17.64
CA SER A 755 -8.14 17.62 -16.49
C SER A 755 -9.24 16.99 -15.64
N VAL A 756 -10.21 16.31 -16.26
CA VAL A 756 -11.33 15.65 -15.58
C VAL A 756 -10.84 14.37 -14.90
N MET A 757 -10.09 13.53 -15.60
CA MET A 757 -9.54 12.28 -15.05
C MET A 757 -8.55 12.50 -13.92
N LEU A 758 -7.82 13.63 -13.94
CA LEU A 758 -6.83 13.98 -12.93
C LEU A 758 -7.45 14.52 -11.63
N LEU A 759 -8.73 14.94 -11.65
CA LEU A 759 -9.40 15.57 -10.51
C LEU A 759 -9.35 14.74 -9.21
N PRO A 760 -9.54 13.40 -9.24
CA PRO A 760 -9.36 12.58 -8.04
C PRO A 760 -7.93 12.58 -7.48
N TYR A 761 -6.92 12.74 -8.33
CA TYR A 761 -5.50 12.60 -7.98
C TYR A 761 -4.86 13.93 -7.60
N MET A 762 -5.01 14.95 -8.43
CA MET A 762 -4.37 16.27 -8.30
C MET A 762 -5.43 17.37 -8.49
N PRO A 763 -6.29 17.61 -7.49
CA PRO A 763 -7.44 18.48 -7.62
C PRO A 763 -7.11 19.94 -7.98
N SER A 764 -6.00 20.49 -7.45
CA SER A 764 -5.58 21.86 -7.75
C SER A 764 -5.05 22.00 -9.19
N VAL A 765 -4.26 21.04 -9.65
CA VAL A 765 -3.75 21.00 -11.03
C VAL A 765 -4.89 20.79 -12.01
N SER A 766 -5.81 19.89 -11.69
CA SER A 766 -7.03 19.64 -12.44
C SER A 766 -7.86 20.93 -12.63
N GLN A 767 -8.07 21.71 -11.57
CA GLN A 767 -8.74 23.01 -11.66
C GLN A 767 -7.94 24.01 -12.50
N THR A 768 -6.62 24.10 -12.28
CA THR A 768 -5.73 25.00 -13.03
C THR A 768 -5.82 24.73 -14.54
N ILE A 769 -5.83 23.46 -14.96
CA ILE A 769 -5.96 23.11 -16.39
C ILE A 769 -7.32 23.59 -16.93
N ARG A 770 -8.42 23.34 -16.20
CA ARG A 770 -9.75 23.79 -16.63
C ARG A 770 -9.83 25.30 -16.75
N ASP A 771 -9.25 26.04 -15.80
CA ASP A 771 -9.22 27.51 -15.84
C ASP A 771 -8.41 28.03 -17.04
N GLN A 772 -7.23 27.46 -17.29
CA GLN A 772 -6.41 27.82 -18.45
C GLN A 772 -7.10 27.49 -19.79
N LEU A 773 -7.89 26.41 -19.85
CA LEU A 773 -8.65 26.03 -21.04
C LEU A 773 -10.01 26.72 -21.12
N ASN A 774 -10.42 27.45 -20.08
CA ASN A 774 -11.79 27.95 -19.91
C ASN A 774 -12.82 26.84 -20.18
N ALA A 775 -12.58 25.65 -19.61
CA ALA A 775 -13.36 24.46 -19.92
C ALA A 775 -14.79 24.57 -19.35
N PRO A 776 -15.83 24.25 -20.12
CA PRO A 776 -17.21 24.26 -19.62
C PRO A 776 -17.38 23.29 -18.45
N GLN A 777 -18.10 23.68 -17.40
CA GLN A 777 -18.30 22.84 -16.22
C GLN A 777 -18.97 21.49 -16.54
N SER A 778 -19.81 21.44 -17.58
CA SER A 778 -20.47 20.23 -18.05
C SER A 778 -19.50 19.15 -18.54
N CYS A 779 -18.23 19.47 -18.85
CA CYS A 779 -17.25 18.46 -19.28
C CYS A 779 -17.01 17.38 -18.23
N ILE A 780 -17.04 17.76 -16.94
CA ILE A 780 -16.91 16.85 -15.81
C ILE A 780 -18.04 15.82 -15.83
N GLY A 781 -19.26 16.30 -16.04
CA GLY A 781 -20.45 15.47 -16.04
C GLY A 781 -20.67 14.66 -17.30
N THR A 782 -20.18 15.08 -18.46
CA THR A 782 -20.37 14.31 -19.70
C THR A 782 -19.36 13.17 -19.85
N MET A 783 -18.08 13.39 -19.52
CA MET A 783 -17.01 12.48 -19.94
C MET A 783 -16.85 11.23 -19.07
N LEU A 784 -17.17 11.28 -17.77
CA LEU A 784 -17.00 10.15 -16.84
C LEU A 784 -18.30 9.41 -16.51
N GLN A 785 -19.44 9.84 -17.04
CA GLN A 785 -20.72 9.15 -16.85
C GLN A 785 -20.80 7.86 -17.66
N GLY A 786 -21.65 6.92 -17.20
CA GLY A 786 -21.81 5.61 -17.84
C GLY A 786 -20.47 4.86 -17.95
N THR A 787 -20.14 4.38 -19.15
CA THR A 787 -18.86 3.72 -19.46
C THR A 787 -17.73 4.71 -19.78
N GLY A 788 -17.97 6.01 -19.67
CA GLY A 788 -17.06 7.07 -20.12
C GLY A 788 -17.15 7.31 -21.62
N THR A 789 -17.17 8.58 -22.01
CA THR A 789 -17.23 8.98 -23.42
C THR A 789 -16.25 10.13 -23.68
N PHE A 790 -15.38 9.96 -24.67
CA PHE A 790 -14.50 11.03 -25.09
C PHE A 790 -15.17 11.87 -26.18
N VAL A 791 -15.61 13.07 -25.81
CA VAL A 791 -16.35 13.99 -26.66
C VAL A 791 -15.56 15.26 -26.97
N CYS A 792 -15.92 15.97 -28.03
CA CYS A 792 -15.41 17.31 -28.30
C CYS A 792 -15.98 18.32 -27.30
N ALA A 793 -15.27 18.55 -26.19
CA ALA A 793 -15.66 19.51 -25.16
C ALA A 793 -15.40 20.96 -25.55
N LEU A 794 -14.33 21.20 -26.30
CA LEU A 794 -13.89 22.51 -26.75
C LEU A 794 -14.08 22.55 -28.28
N SER A 795 -15.22 23.07 -28.71
CA SER A 795 -15.56 23.18 -30.13
C SER A 795 -14.75 24.27 -30.85
N ALA A 796 -14.73 24.23 -32.18
CA ALA A 796 -14.09 25.27 -32.97
C ALA A 796 -14.68 26.65 -32.64
N GLY A 797 -13.81 27.65 -32.42
CA GLY A 797 -14.19 28.98 -31.96
C GLY A 797 -14.21 29.17 -30.44
N HIS A 798 -14.17 28.09 -29.64
CA HIS A 798 -14.04 28.19 -28.18
C HIS A 798 -12.78 28.98 -27.80
N ARG A 799 -12.91 29.97 -26.91
CA ARG A 799 -11.78 30.79 -26.47
C ARG A 799 -11.22 30.27 -25.14
N ILE A 800 -9.96 29.83 -25.18
CA ILE A 800 -9.23 29.40 -23.98
C ILE A 800 -8.74 30.61 -23.17
N GLY A 801 -8.38 30.36 -21.92
CA GLY A 801 -7.76 31.33 -21.03
C GLY A 801 -6.26 31.53 -21.28
N THR A 802 -5.56 32.06 -20.29
CA THR A 802 -4.10 32.23 -20.36
C THR A 802 -3.40 30.97 -19.92
N VAL A 803 -2.52 30.43 -20.77
CA VAL A 803 -1.78 29.20 -20.48
C VAL A 803 -0.50 29.48 -19.70
N SER A 804 -0.17 28.62 -18.74
CA SER A 804 1.06 28.70 -17.96
C SER A 804 1.60 27.31 -17.61
N PRO A 805 2.92 27.14 -17.45
CA PRO A 805 3.49 25.84 -17.09
C PRO A 805 2.87 25.25 -15.82
N LEU A 806 2.39 24.01 -15.90
CA LEU A 806 1.70 23.34 -14.78
C LEU A 806 2.63 22.85 -13.67
N PHE A 807 3.82 22.38 -14.02
CA PHE A 807 4.74 21.74 -13.09
C PHE A 807 6.11 22.40 -13.12
N GLN A 808 6.78 22.36 -11.96
CA GLN A 808 8.17 22.78 -11.83
C GLN A 808 9.05 21.55 -11.68
N LYS A 809 10.30 21.68 -12.14
CA LYS A 809 11.31 20.65 -11.99
C LYS A 809 11.71 20.57 -10.51
N LEU A 810 11.85 19.35 -9.99
CA LEU A 810 12.48 19.12 -8.70
C LEU A 810 13.99 19.00 -8.90
N GLU A 811 14.74 19.94 -8.34
CA GLU A 811 16.19 20.03 -8.50
C GLU A 811 16.93 19.11 -7.53
N ALA A 812 18.05 18.54 -7.98
CA ALA A 812 18.80 17.56 -7.20
C ALA A 812 19.26 18.12 -5.84
N ASP A 813 19.73 19.38 -5.80
CA ASP A 813 20.18 20.03 -4.57
C ASP A 813 19.04 20.24 -3.56
N GLN A 814 17.85 20.59 -4.04
CA GLN A 814 16.65 20.72 -3.20
C GLN A 814 16.28 19.37 -2.60
N ILE A 815 16.31 18.31 -3.41
CA ILE A 815 15.93 16.95 -3.01
C ILE A 815 16.93 16.36 -2.02
N GLU A 816 18.23 16.56 -2.22
CA GLU A 816 19.25 16.12 -1.29
C GLU A 816 19.15 16.85 0.06
N ALA A 817 18.87 18.16 0.04
CA ALA A 817 18.64 18.92 1.26
C ALA A 817 17.41 18.41 2.05
N LEU A 818 16.32 18.08 1.35
CA LEU A 818 15.12 17.51 1.98
C LEU A 818 15.38 16.08 2.48
N LYS A 819 16.06 15.24 1.71
CA LYS A 819 16.45 13.89 2.12
C LYS A 819 17.26 13.93 3.40
N LYS A 820 18.26 14.81 3.49
CA LYS A 820 19.05 15.02 4.70
C LYS A 820 18.20 15.51 5.88
N ARG A 821 17.29 16.46 5.65
CA ARG A 821 16.38 17.01 6.68
C ARG A 821 15.52 15.93 7.33
N PHE A 822 15.07 14.93 6.56
CA PHE A 822 14.13 13.91 7.02
C PHE A 822 14.78 12.50 7.17
N GLY A 823 16.10 12.41 7.09
CA GLY A 823 16.86 11.15 7.21
C GLY A 823 17.10 10.69 8.66
N GLY A 824 16.69 11.50 9.65
CA GLY A 824 16.96 11.26 11.07
C GLY A 824 18.21 11.98 11.59
N GLN A 825 18.36 12.02 12.92
CA GLN A 825 19.61 12.45 13.54
C GLN A 825 20.67 11.38 13.28
N GLN A 826 21.71 11.72 12.52
CA GLN A 826 22.91 10.89 12.47
C GLN A 826 23.46 10.81 13.91
N PRO A 827 23.74 9.63 14.47
CA PRO A 827 24.64 9.59 15.61
C PRO A 827 25.93 10.29 15.17
N GLU A 828 26.42 11.25 15.96
CA GLU A 828 27.78 11.73 15.80
C GLU A 828 28.67 10.49 15.76
N ASP A 829 29.41 10.33 14.66
CA ASP A 829 30.30 9.18 14.47
C ASP A 829 31.16 8.99 15.72
N GLU A 830 30.96 7.87 16.41
CA GLU A 830 31.96 7.26 17.29
C GLU A 830 33.19 6.91 16.44
N ALA A 831 33.98 7.93 16.10
CA ALA A 831 35.32 7.80 15.58
C ALA A 831 36.27 7.44 16.73
N SER A 832 36.11 6.24 17.29
CA SER A 832 37.23 5.54 17.92
C SER A 832 37.05 4.03 17.83
N ASN A 833 37.25 3.47 16.63
CA ASN A 833 37.64 2.07 16.53
C ASN A 833 38.90 1.95 15.65
N THR A 834 40.01 2.46 16.18
CA THR A 834 41.33 2.00 15.80
C THR A 834 41.45 0.51 16.17
N LYS A 835 41.45 -0.35 15.15
CA LYS A 835 41.99 -1.70 15.23
C LYS A 835 43.36 -1.68 15.88
N LYS A 836 43.56 -2.43 16.97
CA LYS A 836 44.83 -3.13 17.24
C LYS A 836 44.58 -4.47 17.94
N PRO A 837 45.44 -5.48 17.70
CA PRO A 837 45.18 -6.89 18.02
C PRO A 837 45.41 -7.21 19.50
N SER A 838 44.89 -8.38 19.87
CA SER A 838 44.86 -9.02 21.17
C SER A 838 46.23 -9.20 21.85
N GLN A 839 46.29 -8.98 23.18
CA GLN A 839 46.86 -9.93 24.18
C GLN A 839 46.71 -9.44 25.65
N SER A 840 46.21 -10.37 26.49
CA SER A 840 46.54 -10.72 27.89
C SER A 840 46.58 -9.71 29.07
N SER A 841 45.73 -10.02 30.06
CA SER A 841 45.99 -10.26 31.50
C SER A 841 46.32 -9.11 32.50
N VAL A 842 45.41 -9.01 33.50
CA VAL A 842 45.63 -8.96 34.98
C VAL A 842 45.76 -7.60 35.73
N SER A 843 44.78 -7.41 36.62
CA SER A 843 44.71 -6.83 37.99
C SER A 843 44.79 -5.32 38.33
N THR A 844 43.84 -4.98 39.22
CA THR A 844 43.87 -4.10 40.42
C THR A 844 43.65 -2.58 40.31
N GLN A 845 42.54 -2.14 40.92
CA GLN A 845 42.26 -0.80 41.52
C GLN A 845 43.17 -0.52 42.75
N PRO A 846 43.26 0.70 43.39
CA PRO A 846 42.24 1.77 43.52
C PRO A 846 42.65 3.28 43.63
N ALA A 847 41.69 4.16 43.29
CA ALA A 847 41.26 5.46 43.90
C ALA A 847 42.21 6.72 43.94
N PRO A 848 41.74 7.95 44.35
CA PRO A 848 41.49 9.14 43.50
C PRO A 848 42.31 10.41 43.91
N PRO A 849 42.16 11.57 43.24
CA PRO A 849 41.31 12.64 43.81
C PRO A 849 40.58 13.55 42.78
N ALA A 850 39.62 14.31 43.31
CA ALA A 850 38.71 15.27 42.68
C ALA A 850 39.36 16.67 42.41
N PRO A 851 38.60 17.77 42.26
CA PRO A 851 37.88 18.26 41.07
C PRO A 851 38.36 19.68 40.66
N VAL A 852 38.24 20.10 39.40
CA VAL A 852 38.40 21.54 39.05
C VAL A 852 37.46 22.00 37.93
N GLU A 853 36.46 22.75 38.38
CA GLU A 853 35.89 24.00 37.85
C GLU A 853 35.76 24.25 36.33
N VAL A 854 34.49 24.41 35.95
CA VAL A 854 34.03 25.14 34.76
C VAL A 854 34.35 26.63 34.91
N LYS A 855 35.19 27.18 34.02
CA LYS A 855 35.25 28.63 33.77
C LYS A 855 34.51 28.95 32.47
N VAL A 856 33.38 29.61 32.63
CA VAL A 856 32.69 30.36 31.58
C VAL A 856 33.56 31.56 31.20
N VAL A 857 33.83 31.75 29.91
CA VAL A 857 34.37 33.02 29.39
C VAL A 857 33.33 33.63 28.46
N VAL A 858 32.77 34.75 28.88
CA VAL A 858 31.97 35.68 28.08
C VAL A 858 32.91 36.73 27.49
N GLY A 859 32.70 37.12 26.23
CA GLY A 859 33.26 38.33 25.64
C GLY A 859 32.98 38.46 24.14
N GLU A 860 31.83 39.02 23.78
CA GLU A 860 31.59 39.60 22.45
C GLU A 860 32.31 40.96 22.40
N ASP A 861 33.32 41.10 21.53
CA ASP A 861 33.98 42.37 21.24
C ASP A 861 33.45 42.92 19.90
N PRO A 862 32.38 43.74 19.92
CA PRO A 862 31.71 44.21 18.71
C PRO A 862 32.61 45.09 17.81
N GLU A 863 33.61 45.76 18.37
CA GLU A 863 34.57 46.57 17.61
C GLU A 863 35.50 45.67 16.78
N LYS A 864 35.94 44.56 17.38
CA LYS A 864 36.76 43.54 16.72
C LYS A 864 36.00 42.76 15.65
N ALA A 865 34.73 42.43 15.89
CA ALA A 865 33.87 41.80 14.88
C ALA A 865 33.67 42.71 13.65
N LYS A 866 33.50 44.02 13.87
CA LYS A 866 33.35 45.00 12.78
C LYS A 866 34.64 45.13 11.94
N GLN A 867 35.81 45.14 12.57
CA GLN A 867 37.10 45.16 11.87
C GLN A 867 37.34 43.87 11.06
N LEU A 868 37.05 42.71 11.66
CA LEU A 868 37.18 41.41 10.99
C LEU A 868 36.21 41.26 9.81
N THR A 869 34.99 41.82 9.92
CA THR A 869 34.01 41.84 8.83
C THR A 869 34.55 42.61 7.62
N LYS A 870 35.17 43.78 7.85
CA LYS A 870 35.80 44.57 6.78
C LYS A 870 36.98 43.82 6.15
N ALA A 871 37.83 43.17 6.96
CA ALA A 871 38.96 42.39 6.48
C ALA A 871 38.54 41.16 5.65
N VAL A 872 37.46 40.48 6.04
CA VAL A 872 36.87 39.36 5.28
C VAL A 872 36.35 39.85 3.92
N ALA A 873 35.70 41.01 3.87
CA ALA A 873 35.19 41.58 2.63
C ALA A 873 36.33 41.94 1.67
N GLU A 874 37.36 42.65 2.14
CA GLU A 874 38.54 43.04 1.36
C GLU A 874 39.31 41.82 0.82
N GLN A 875 39.54 40.81 1.66
CA GLN A 875 40.21 39.59 1.25
C GLN A 875 39.36 38.77 0.26
N GLY A 876 38.03 38.82 0.40
CA GLY A 876 37.08 38.20 -0.52
C GLY A 876 37.09 38.82 -1.92
N GLU A 877 37.22 40.15 -2.01
CA GLU A 877 37.40 40.85 -3.30
C GLU A 877 38.74 40.51 -3.94
N LYS A 878 39.82 40.44 -3.15
CA LYS A 878 41.15 40.05 -3.64
C LYS A 878 41.16 38.64 -4.26
N VAL A 879 40.51 37.68 -3.61
CA VAL A 879 40.36 36.31 -4.15
C VAL A 879 39.53 36.32 -5.44
N ARG A 880 38.46 37.12 -5.52
CA ARG A 880 37.65 37.24 -6.74
C ARG A 880 38.43 37.87 -7.89
N ALA A 881 39.20 38.92 -7.64
CA ALA A 881 40.07 39.55 -8.63
C ALA A 881 41.13 38.57 -9.16
N LEU A 882 41.79 37.81 -8.27
CA LEU A 882 42.79 36.81 -8.68
C LEU A 882 42.19 35.66 -9.51
N LYS A 883 40.96 35.23 -9.18
CA LYS A 883 40.22 34.24 -9.99
C LYS A 883 39.83 34.79 -11.36
N ALA A 884 39.38 36.05 -11.42
CA ALA A 884 39.02 36.71 -12.68
C ALA A 884 40.24 36.90 -13.61
N GLN A 885 41.41 37.18 -13.03
CA GLN A 885 42.68 37.30 -13.75
C GLN A 885 43.33 35.95 -14.09
N LYS A 886 42.70 34.82 -13.76
CA LYS A 886 43.22 33.45 -13.96
C LYS A 886 44.64 33.26 -13.40
N ALA A 887 44.90 33.82 -12.22
CA ALA A 887 46.18 33.64 -11.53
C ALA A 887 46.45 32.15 -11.21
N GLU A 888 47.73 31.82 -11.00
CA GLU A 888 48.20 30.48 -10.62
C GLU A 888 47.39 29.89 -9.46
N LYS A 889 47.02 28.60 -9.58
CA LYS A 889 46.08 27.95 -8.64
C LYS A 889 46.61 27.96 -7.20
N ASP A 890 47.92 27.86 -7.02
CA ASP A 890 48.54 27.86 -5.70
C ASP A 890 48.49 29.24 -5.03
N VAL A 891 48.55 30.32 -5.82
CA VAL A 891 48.40 31.70 -5.35
C VAL A 891 46.96 31.97 -4.90
N ILE A 892 45.98 31.50 -5.69
CA ILE A 892 44.56 31.60 -5.32
C ILE A 892 44.28 30.78 -4.05
N ALA A 893 44.84 29.57 -3.95
CA ALA A 893 44.67 28.70 -2.79
C ALA A 893 45.22 29.32 -1.50
N ALA A 894 46.39 29.96 -1.55
CA ALA A 894 46.97 30.66 -0.41
C ALA A 894 46.09 31.82 0.08
N GLU A 895 45.55 32.63 -0.83
CA GLU A 895 44.69 33.76 -0.47
C GLU A 895 43.28 33.33 -0.02
N VAL A 896 42.76 32.20 -0.51
CA VAL A 896 41.54 31.55 -0.01
C VAL A 896 41.73 31.02 1.41
N SER A 897 42.91 30.44 1.72
CA SER A 897 43.21 29.98 3.07
C SER A 897 43.21 31.13 4.09
N LYS A 898 43.75 32.30 3.72
CA LYS A 898 43.69 33.52 4.55
C LYS A 898 42.26 34.00 4.76
N LEU A 899 41.43 33.95 3.72
CA LEU A 899 40.00 34.32 3.82
C LEU A 899 39.24 33.40 4.78
N LEU A 900 39.50 32.09 4.73
CA LEU A 900 38.87 31.12 5.63
C LEU A 900 39.29 31.33 7.08
N ASP A 901 40.57 31.65 7.33
CA ASP A 901 41.05 31.94 8.68
C ASP A 901 40.42 33.24 9.24
N LEU A 902 40.32 34.30 8.43
CA LEU A 902 39.63 35.53 8.83
C LEU A 902 38.15 35.30 9.15
N LYS A 903 37.46 34.44 8.38
CA LYS A 903 36.06 34.05 8.67
C LYS A 903 35.93 33.25 9.95
N ARG A 904 36.90 32.37 10.24
CA ARG A 904 36.96 31.63 11.51
C ARG A 904 37.15 32.57 12.70
N GLN A 905 38.05 33.53 12.59
CA GLN A 905 38.28 34.54 13.62
C GLN A 905 37.05 35.44 13.83
N LEU A 906 36.33 35.80 12.76
CA LEU A 906 35.07 36.53 12.85
C LEU A 906 33.99 35.71 13.55
N ALA A 907 33.82 34.43 13.20
CA ALA A 907 32.84 33.54 13.85
C ALA A 907 33.11 33.42 15.36
N LEU A 908 34.38 33.28 15.76
CA LEU A 908 34.77 33.26 17.17
C LEU A 908 34.51 34.59 17.88
N ALA A 909 34.74 35.73 17.21
CA ALA A 909 34.45 37.06 17.75
C ALA A 909 32.94 37.36 17.88
N GLU A 910 32.11 36.69 17.07
CA GLU A 910 30.64 36.75 17.11
C GLU A 910 30.00 35.64 17.97
N GLY A 911 30.79 34.84 18.69
CA GLY A 911 30.28 33.77 19.55
C GLY A 911 29.67 32.56 18.82
N LYS A 912 29.95 32.40 17.51
CA LYS A 912 29.48 31.28 16.68
C LYS A 912 30.55 30.18 16.60
N ASN A 913 30.14 28.91 16.68
CA ASN A 913 31.06 27.78 16.48
C ASN A 913 31.54 27.76 15.01
N PRO A 914 32.86 27.83 14.75
CA PRO A 914 33.37 27.82 13.38
C PRO A 914 33.29 26.44 12.74
N GLU A 915 32.83 26.36 11.49
CA GLU A 915 32.82 25.13 10.69
C GLU A 915 34.26 24.55 10.53
N PRO A 916 34.44 23.21 10.60
CA PRO A 916 35.73 22.59 10.37
C PRO A 916 36.17 22.72 8.90
N ALA A 917 37.44 23.03 8.68
CA ALA A 917 38.01 23.18 7.34
C ALA A 917 37.99 21.83 6.57
N PRO A 918 37.67 21.83 5.26
CA PRO A 918 37.55 20.61 4.48
C PRO A 918 38.91 19.93 4.29
N GLN A 919 39.04 18.70 4.80
CA GLN A 919 40.19 17.84 4.49
C GLN A 919 40.10 17.36 3.03
N LYS A 920 41.19 17.52 2.27
CA LYS A 920 41.31 17.04 0.88
C LYS A 920 41.23 15.52 0.83
N GLY A 921 40.07 14.98 0.46
CA GLY A 921 39.90 13.57 0.09
C GLY A 921 40.60 13.25 -1.23
N LYS A 922 41.45 12.21 -1.21
CA LYS A 922 42.02 11.59 -2.41
C LYS A 922 40.90 10.96 -3.24
N LYS A 923 40.91 11.24 -4.54
CA LYS A 923 40.06 10.60 -5.56
C LYS A 923 40.09 9.08 -5.45
N LYS A 924 38.91 8.45 -5.42
CA LYS A 924 38.54 7.35 -6.30
C LYS A 924 37.08 7.50 -6.70
#